data_AF-A0A6N8I1E3-F1
#
_entry.id   AF-A0A6N8I1E3-F1
#
_cell.length_a   1.000
_cell.length_b   1.000
_cell.length_c   1.000
_cell.angle_alpha   90.00
_cell.angle_beta   90.00
_cell.angle_gamma   90.00
#
_symmetry.space_group_name_H-M   'P 1'
#
loop_
_entity.id
_entity.type
_entity.pdbx_description
1 polymer ?
#
loop_
_entity_poly.entity_id
_entity_poly.type
_entity_poly.pdbx_seq_one_letter_code
_entity_poly.pdbx_strand_id
1 'polypeptide(L)'
;MGKKIVVVGAGYSGLLTAKKLGKKLKKLDDVSITIIDRNPFHTMLTELHEVAAGRVDEDSIKISLKKVFAGRQVDVKLDTVQEIDFEKKTVRGSVETYDYDFLVLAAGSKPTFFGVNGAAEYAYTLWSYDDAVRLKNHIEDCFRMASRETDLAEKNRLLTFYVVGAGFSGVEMVGELAEYIPVLCDKFEIGRDEVRVWNVDVLPRPVPNLPEKLSDKIARRLQKMHVGLMMNTGVVSIGEGFIEYKTGEKVTRATAGTVIWTAGIESSQITEEAGKTLKSARRGRIETDRYLRSVDNDSVFVVGDNILYTPEGEQAPVPQLVENCEQSSGVAANNLVCAMTGTGEMIPYRPKFHGVMVSVGGRYGVARVGTQNRQMNLPSFFAMFVKHFINVVYFIQVLGWNKVFSYLKHEFFTIRHDRSFLGGHFSNKTPSFLLLPLRVWLGLAWLFEGVMKVVEGWMTSAQLSGFFGGADSWYQTILNGGQASPDATSSATTAAAHGTVLTVMNLASQAADAVSSATVQAGDAAGQAASAVGQVLLNFNFLGLFQVIFVSGKALAQSTFSDLAFKLDVPLMNWFVDKVILPSQNVQIFMQGFIVIAEILIGLSLIGGLFTTLSSGFSLILQVMFVCTTGLYLNTFWMIFAAVAVLIGGGRTLGLDYYAMPYLKKHWKNVGFARKYYIYHD
;
A
#
# COMPACT_ATOMS: atom_id res chain seq x y z
N MET A 1 -6.56 -32.99 -28.75
CA MET A 1 -7.42 -32.85 -27.56
C MET A 1 -6.62 -32.04 -26.58
N GLY A 2 -7.11 -30.86 -26.22
CA GLY A 2 -6.34 -29.94 -25.41
C GLY A 2 -6.06 -30.48 -24.02
N LYS A 3 -4.90 -30.10 -23.48
CA LYS A 3 -4.46 -30.51 -22.14
C LYS A 3 -5.24 -29.74 -21.08
N LYS A 4 -5.78 -30.45 -20.10
CA LYS A 4 -6.55 -29.89 -18.99
C LYS A 4 -5.69 -29.79 -17.73
N ILE A 5 -5.53 -28.59 -17.19
CA ILE A 5 -4.83 -28.35 -15.92
C ILE A 5 -5.86 -27.90 -14.88
N VAL A 6 -5.98 -28.65 -13.80
CA VAL A 6 -6.86 -28.29 -12.67
C VAL A 6 -6.02 -27.89 -11.46
N VAL A 7 -6.32 -26.75 -10.87
CA VAL A 7 -5.69 -26.24 -9.65
C VAL A 7 -6.74 -26.21 -8.55
N VAL A 8 -6.52 -26.97 -7.47
CA VAL A 8 -7.44 -27.06 -6.33
C VAL A 8 -6.97 -26.11 -5.24
N GLY A 9 -7.75 -25.05 -4.98
CA GLY A 9 -7.48 -24.01 -4.00
C GLY A 9 -6.87 -22.76 -4.63
N ALA A 10 -7.39 -21.58 -4.24
CA ALA A 10 -6.90 -20.27 -4.63
C ALA A 10 -6.26 -19.50 -3.46
N GLY A 11 -5.62 -20.23 -2.54
CA GLY A 11 -4.70 -19.68 -1.54
C GLY A 11 -3.41 -19.12 -2.15
N TYR A 12 -2.41 -18.83 -1.33
CA TYR A 12 -1.15 -18.21 -1.77
C TYR A 12 -0.49 -19.00 -2.90
N SER A 13 -0.37 -20.32 -2.73
CA SER A 13 0.30 -21.17 -3.70
C SER A 13 -0.53 -21.40 -4.97
N GLY A 14 -1.81 -21.74 -4.84
CA GLY A 14 -2.67 -22.04 -5.99
C GLY A 14 -2.88 -20.83 -6.91
N LEU A 15 -3.13 -19.65 -6.34
CA LEU A 15 -3.29 -18.40 -7.10
C LEU A 15 -2.01 -18.08 -7.89
N LEU A 16 -0.84 -18.14 -7.25
CA LEU A 16 0.43 -17.84 -7.91
C LEU A 16 0.78 -18.88 -8.97
N THR A 17 0.51 -20.17 -8.72
CA THR A 17 0.73 -21.24 -9.69
C THR A 17 -0.12 -21.01 -10.92
N ALA A 18 -1.44 -20.84 -10.77
CA ALA A 18 -2.34 -20.58 -11.90
C ALA A 18 -1.97 -19.31 -12.67
N LYS A 19 -1.55 -18.24 -11.97
CA LYS A 19 -1.11 -16.99 -12.62
C LYS A 19 0.16 -17.19 -13.45
N LYS A 20 1.12 -17.96 -12.94
CA LYS A 20 2.38 -18.29 -13.64
C LYS A 20 2.12 -19.21 -14.83
N LEU A 21 1.24 -20.21 -14.69
CA LEU A 21 0.79 -21.07 -15.78
C LEU A 21 0.11 -20.26 -16.90
N GLY A 22 -0.88 -19.43 -16.57
CA GLY A 22 -1.56 -18.58 -17.55
C GLY A 22 -0.65 -17.58 -18.26
N LYS A 23 0.50 -17.21 -17.66
CA LYS A 23 1.54 -16.40 -18.33
C LYS A 23 2.40 -17.26 -19.28
N LYS A 24 2.86 -18.42 -18.83
CA LYS A 24 3.74 -19.33 -19.62
C LYS A 24 3.01 -19.94 -20.81
N LEU A 25 1.73 -20.28 -20.63
CA LEU A 25 0.92 -21.02 -21.60
C LEU A 25 0.09 -20.12 -22.51
N LYS A 26 0.21 -18.80 -22.39
CA LYS A 26 -0.59 -17.79 -23.14
C LYS A 26 -0.63 -17.98 -24.66
N LYS A 27 0.39 -18.62 -25.25
CA LYS A 27 0.50 -18.84 -26.70
C LYS A 27 -0.05 -20.22 -27.15
N LEU A 28 -0.46 -21.06 -26.21
CA LEU A 28 -0.94 -22.41 -26.49
C LEU A 28 -2.45 -22.43 -26.32
N ASP A 29 -3.17 -22.40 -27.43
CA ASP A 29 -4.65 -22.35 -27.43
C ASP A 29 -5.30 -23.72 -27.12
N ASP A 30 -4.55 -24.82 -27.22
CA ASP A 30 -5.00 -26.20 -26.91
C ASP A 30 -4.75 -26.57 -25.43
N VAL A 31 -4.73 -25.60 -24.51
CA VAL A 31 -4.54 -25.85 -23.07
C VAL A 31 -5.58 -25.08 -22.27
N SER A 32 -6.30 -25.77 -21.39
CA SER A 32 -7.24 -25.16 -20.45
C SER A 32 -6.68 -25.19 -19.03
N ILE A 33 -6.82 -24.08 -18.32
CA ILE A 33 -6.43 -23.96 -16.91
C ILE A 33 -7.69 -23.61 -16.11
N THR A 34 -8.06 -24.47 -15.17
CA THR A 34 -9.18 -24.26 -14.26
C THR A 34 -8.66 -24.17 -12.84
N ILE A 35 -9.01 -23.10 -12.13
CA ILE A 35 -8.76 -22.97 -10.69
C ILE A 35 -10.10 -23.05 -9.95
N ILE A 36 -10.15 -23.92 -8.95
CA ILE A 36 -11.36 -24.21 -8.17
C ILE A 36 -11.14 -23.68 -6.75
N ASP A 37 -12.02 -22.82 -6.27
CA ASP A 37 -12.02 -22.36 -4.88
C ASP A 37 -13.46 -22.11 -4.41
N ARG A 38 -13.73 -22.35 -3.13
CA ARG A 38 -15.06 -22.11 -2.53
C ARG A 38 -15.42 -20.62 -2.46
N ASN A 39 -14.43 -19.74 -2.41
CA ASN A 39 -14.62 -18.30 -2.25
C ASN A 39 -14.31 -17.53 -3.54
N PRO A 40 -15.04 -16.43 -3.83
CA PRO A 40 -14.77 -15.58 -4.99
C PRO A 40 -13.50 -14.71 -4.87
N PHE A 41 -12.76 -14.86 -3.77
CA PHE A 41 -11.58 -14.10 -3.42
C PHE A 41 -10.51 -14.97 -2.78
N HIS A 42 -9.25 -14.61 -3.03
CA HIS A 42 -8.11 -15.04 -2.25
C HIS A 42 -8.08 -14.28 -0.92
N THR A 43 -7.88 -15.02 0.18
CA THR A 43 -7.81 -14.46 1.54
C THR A 43 -6.36 -14.28 1.97
N MET A 44 -6.04 -13.09 2.49
CA MET A 44 -4.76 -12.79 3.12
C MET A 44 -4.70 -13.41 4.53
N LEU A 45 -4.31 -14.68 4.61
CA LEU A 45 -4.26 -15.42 5.88
C LEU A 45 -3.30 -14.78 6.89
N THR A 46 -2.26 -14.08 6.42
CA THR A 46 -1.28 -13.38 7.28
C THR A 46 -1.85 -12.16 7.98
N GLU A 47 -3.02 -11.67 7.60
CA GLU A 47 -3.59 -10.41 8.12
C GLU A 47 -4.91 -10.65 8.88
N LEU A 48 -5.30 -11.91 9.11
CA LEU A 48 -6.58 -12.25 9.77
C LEU A 48 -6.69 -11.66 11.18
N HIS A 49 -5.57 -11.64 11.93
CA HIS A 49 -5.51 -11.09 13.28
C HIS A 49 -5.89 -9.60 13.33
N GLU A 50 -5.60 -8.86 12.27
CA GLU A 50 -5.88 -7.43 12.17
C GLU A 50 -7.37 -7.16 12.01
N VAL A 51 -8.06 -8.00 11.23
CA VAL A 51 -9.53 -7.95 11.08
C VAL A 51 -10.22 -8.44 12.34
N ALA A 52 -9.75 -9.54 12.92
CA ALA A 52 -10.30 -10.10 14.16
C ALA A 52 -10.27 -9.10 15.33
N ALA A 53 -9.26 -8.23 15.37
CA ALA A 53 -9.13 -7.14 16.36
C ALA A 53 -9.63 -5.77 15.85
N GLY A 54 -10.40 -5.74 14.76
CA GLY A 54 -11.04 -4.53 14.25
C GLY A 54 -10.09 -3.40 13.82
N ARG A 55 -8.82 -3.70 13.53
CA ARG A 55 -7.82 -2.70 13.12
C ARG A 55 -8.05 -2.24 11.69
N VAL A 56 -8.30 -3.19 10.80
CA VAL A 56 -8.58 -2.96 9.38
C VAL A 56 -9.95 -3.50 9.00
N ASP A 57 -10.50 -2.98 7.90
CA ASP A 57 -11.74 -3.47 7.33
C ASP A 57 -11.56 -4.84 6.66
N GLU A 58 -12.61 -5.63 6.65
CA GLU A 58 -12.66 -6.98 6.06
C GLU A 58 -12.23 -7.04 4.59
N ASP A 59 -12.44 -5.96 3.84
CA ASP A 59 -12.02 -5.88 2.44
C ASP A 59 -10.50 -5.80 2.26
N SER A 60 -9.74 -5.46 3.32
CA SER A 60 -8.27 -5.40 3.27
C SER A 60 -7.66 -6.77 2.96
N ILE A 61 -8.27 -7.83 3.51
CA ILE A 61 -7.80 -9.22 3.39
C ILE A 61 -8.41 -9.98 2.21
N LYS A 62 -9.33 -9.37 1.46
CA LYS A 62 -9.96 -9.99 0.28
C LYS A 62 -9.29 -9.52 -1.01
N ILE A 63 -8.97 -10.47 -1.88
CA ILE A 63 -8.46 -10.22 -3.23
C ILE A 63 -9.31 -10.97 -4.25
N SER A 64 -10.13 -10.26 -5.02
CA SER A 64 -11.02 -10.89 -6.01
C SER A 64 -10.27 -11.74 -7.04
N LEU A 65 -10.64 -13.02 -7.15
CA LEU A 65 -10.05 -13.94 -8.14
C LEU A 65 -10.35 -13.49 -9.56
N LYS A 66 -11.57 -13.00 -9.83
CA LYS A 66 -11.95 -12.42 -11.13
C LYS A 66 -11.08 -11.24 -11.53
N LYS A 67 -10.65 -10.40 -10.57
CA LYS A 67 -9.70 -9.31 -10.85
C LYS A 67 -8.33 -9.91 -11.15
N VAL A 68 -7.81 -10.80 -10.30
CA VAL A 68 -6.50 -11.43 -10.47
C VAL A 68 -6.35 -12.10 -11.84
N PHE A 69 -7.34 -12.87 -12.28
CA PHE A 69 -7.29 -13.58 -13.56
C PHE A 69 -7.85 -12.80 -14.74
N ALA A 70 -8.20 -11.53 -14.56
CA ALA A 70 -8.70 -10.70 -15.66
C ALA A 70 -7.69 -10.61 -16.82
N GLY A 71 -8.14 -10.93 -18.03
CA GLY A 71 -7.30 -10.93 -19.24
C GLY A 71 -6.25 -12.05 -19.28
N ARG A 72 -6.43 -13.12 -18.50
CA ARG A 72 -5.62 -14.34 -18.50
C ARG A 72 -6.47 -15.54 -18.91
N GLN A 73 -5.85 -16.54 -19.52
CA GLN A 73 -6.48 -17.82 -19.88
C GLN A 73 -6.54 -18.74 -18.65
N VAL A 74 -7.31 -18.33 -17.64
CA VAL A 74 -7.56 -19.14 -16.43
C VAL A 74 -9.03 -19.03 -16.10
N ASP A 75 -9.73 -20.15 -16.12
CA ASP A 75 -11.14 -20.24 -15.73
C ASP A 75 -11.24 -20.39 -14.20
N VAL A 76 -12.06 -19.55 -13.57
CA VAL A 76 -12.24 -19.53 -12.12
C VAL A 76 -13.59 -20.16 -11.81
N LYS A 77 -13.57 -21.27 -11.09
CA LYS A 77 -14.75 -22.03 -10.68
C LYS A 77 -14.98 -21.87 -9.19
N LEU A 78 -16.20 -21.49 -8.84
CA LEU A 78 -16.63 -21.35 -7.46
C LEU A 78 -17.31 -22.65 -7.04
N ASP A 79 -16.53 -23.57 -6.49
CA ASP A 79 -16.99 -24.88 -6.06
C ASP A 79 -16.16 -25.38 -4.86
N THR A 80 -16.76 -26.21 -4.02
CA THR A 80 -16.08 -26.91 -2.93
C THR A 80 -15.74 -28.32 -3.36
N VAL A 81 -14.44 -28.59 -3.51
CA VAL A 81 -13.93 -29.91 -3.86
C VAL A 81 -14.16 -30.90 -2.72
N GLN A 82 -14.74 -32.05 -3.05
CA GLN A 82 -15.07 -33.10 -2.10
C GLN A 82 -14.15 -34.31 -2.24
N GLU A 83 -13.75 -34.65 -3.46
CA GLU A 83 -13.02 -35.88 -3.77
C GLU A 83 -12.11 -35.69 -4.99
N ILE A 84 -11.02 -36.46 -5.05
CA ILE A 84 -10.10 -36.52 -6.19
C ILE A 84 -9.91 -37.99 -6.57
N ASP A 85 -10.39 -38.37 -7.76
CA ASP A 85 -10.21 -39.70 -8.33
C ASP A 85 -8.97 -39.68 -9.24
N PHE A 86 -7.88 -40.27 -8.76
CA PHE A 86 -6.59 -40.28 -9.45
C PHE A 86 -6.53 -41.27 -10.62
N GLU A 87 -7.39 -42.29 -10.63
CA GLU A 87 -7.44 -43.29 -11.70
C GLU A 87 -8.19 -42.75 -12.91
N LYS A 88 -9.38 -42.17 -12.68
CA LYS A 88 -10.19 -41.51 -13.72
C LYS A 88 -9.68 -40.12 -14.08
N LYS A 89 -8.77 -39.57 -13.26
CA LYS A 89 -8.23 -38.21 -13.35
C LYS A 89 -9.33 -37.16 -13.33
N THR A 90 -10.17 -37.21 -12.31
CA THR A 90 -11.27 -36.27 -12.11
C THR A 90 -11.24 -35.66 -10.71
N VAL A 91 -11.50 -34.36 -10.61
CA VAL A 91 -11.77 -33.66 -9.35
C VAL A 91 -13.28 -33.47 -9.23
N ARG A 92 -13.88 -33.99 -8.16
CA ARG A 92 -15.32 -33.89 -7.92
C ARG A 92 -15.59 -32.72 -6.97
N GLY A 93 -16.27 -31.72 -7.49
CA GLY A 93 -16.84 -30.63 -6.71
C GLY A 93 -18.25 -30.94 -6.22
N SER A 94 -18.83 -29.98 -5.50
CA SER A 94 -20.22 -30.03 -5.05
C SER A 94 -21.20 -29.68 -6.17
N VAL A 95 -20.74 -28.95 -7.19
CA VAL A 95 -21.56 -28.48 -8.32
C VAL A 95 -21.27 -29.30 -9.58
N GLU A 96 -19.99 -29.49 -9.92
CA GLU A 96 -19.59 -30.17 -11.15
C GLU A 96 -18.35 -31.07 -10.95
N THR A 97 -18.04 -31.88 -11.97
CA THR A 97 -16.83 -32.73 -12.00
C THR A 97 -15.88 -32.21 -13.07
N TYR A 98 -14.60 -32.18 -12.74
CA TYR A 98 -13.55 -31.57 -13.56
C TYR A 98 -12.52 -32.62 -13.96
N ASP A 99 -12.46 -32.97 -15.25
CA ASP A 99 -11.38 -33.82 -15.75
C ASP A 99 -10.05 -33.05 -15.79
N TYR A 100 -8.95 -33.76 -15.53
CA TYR A 100 -7.61 -33.20 -15.63
C TYR A 100 -6.63 -34.14 -16.33
N ASP A 101 -5.64 -33.57 -17.02
CA ASP A 101 -4.40 -34.25 -17.39
C ASP A 101 -3.34 -34.02 -16.31
N PHE A 102 -3.31 -32.81 -15.75
CA PHE A 102 -2.42 -32.40 -14.67
C PHE A 102 -3.21 -31.74 -13.54
N LEU A 103 -2.89 -32.13 -12.30
CA LEU A 103 -3.51 -31.60 -11.09
C LEU A 103 -2.47 -30.83 -10.28
N VAL A 104 -2.85 -29.66 -9.76
CA VAL A 104 -2.09 -28.94 -8.73
C VAL A 104 -2.92 -28.93 -7.45
N LEU A 105 -2.43 -29.63 -6.43
CA LEU A 105 -3.02 -29.66 -5.09
C LEU A 105 -2.47 -28.48 -4.25
N ALA A 106 -3.31 -27.48 -4.03
CA ALA A 106 -2.99 -26.23 -3.33
C ALA A 106 -4.07 -25.86 -2.29
N ALA A 107 -4.64 -26.87 -1.64
CA ALA A 107 -5.82 -26.72 -0.79
C ALA A 107 -5.53 -26.09 0.59
N GLY A 108 -4.25 -25.95 0.94
CA GLY A 108 -3.82 -25.33 2.19
C GLY A 108 -4.08 -26.22 3.40
N SER A 109 -4.19 -25.58 4.55
CA SER A 109 -4.24 -26.22 5.86
C SER A 109 -5.51 -25.87 6.63
N LYS A 110 -5.75 -26.54 7.75
CA LYS A 110 -6.80 -26.27 8.75
C LYS A 110 -6.19 -26.28 10.16
N PRO A 111 -6.85 -25.72 11.17
CA PRO A 111 -6.43 -25.84 12.56
C PRO A 111 -6.37 -27.31 13.01
N THR A 112 -5.39 -27.64 13.85
CA THR A 112 -5.33 -28.93 14.56
C THR A 112 -5.46 -28.71 16.06
N PHE A 113 -6.28 -29.51 16.72
CA PHE A 113 -6.62 -29.35 18.14
C PHE A 113 -5.85 -30.31 19.07
N PHE A 114 -4.96 -31.14 18.52
CA PHE A 114 -4.15 -32.10 19.28
C PHE A 114 -4.95 -33.06 20.19
N GLY A 115 -6.22 -33.30 19.88
CA GLY A 115 -7.10 -34.13 20.72
C GLY A 115 -7.54 -33.47 22.02
N VAL A 116 -7.34 -32.15 22.20
CA VAL A 116 -7.85 -31.40 23.35
C VAL A 116 -9.38 -31.43 23.33
N ASN A 117 -9.97 -31.96 24.40
CA ASN A 117 -11.42 -32.15 24.48
C ASN A 117 -12.15 -30.81 24.43
N GLY A 118 -13.20 -30.74 23.60
CA GLY A 118 -14.03 -29.55 23.39
C GLY A 118 -13.35 -28.39 22.65
N ALA A 119 -12.06 -28.48 22.31
CA ALA A 119 -11.38 -27.37 21.62
C ALA A 119 -11.98 -27.08 20.24
N ALA A 120 -12.37 -28.11 19.48
CA ALA A 120 -13.02 -27.94 18.17
C ALA A 120 -14.44 -27.34 18.26
N GLU A 121 -15.11 -27.50 19.39
CA GLU A 121 -16.51 -27.08 19.59
C GLU A 121 -16.61 -25.69 20.22
N TYR A 122 -15.77 -25.41 21.22
CA TYR A 122 -15.88 -24.22 22.07
C TYR A 122 -14.81 -23.15 21.81
N ALA A 123 -13.73 -23.46 21.06
CA ALA A 123 -12.72 -22.46 20.71
C ALA A 123 -13.03 -21.76 19.37
N TYR A 124 -12.65 -20.50 19.29
CA TYR A 124 -12.59 -19.75 18.05
C TYR A 124 -11.26 -20.04 17.35
N THR A 125 -11.30 -20.26 16.04
CA THR A 125 -10.10 -20.37 15.21
C THR A 125 -9.80 -19.04 14.54
N LEU A 126 -8.65 -18.95 13.87
CA LEU A 126 -8.27 -17.80 13.06
C LEU A 126 -7.57 -18.29 11.78
N TRP A 127 -8.28 -19.09 10.99
CA TRP A 127 -7.72 -19.74 9.79
C TRP A 127 -8.51 -19.47 8.51
N SER A 128 -9.58 -18.68 8.60
CA SER A 128 -10.40 -18.29 7.45
C SER A 128 -10.84 -16.83 7.55
N TYR A 129 -11.35 -16.29 6.44
CA TYR A 129 -12.03 -15.00 6.44
C TYR A 129 -13.21 -15.01 7.43
N ASP A 130 -14.04 -16.05 7.37
CA ASP A 130 -15.24 -16.18 8.21
C ASP A 130 -14.86 -16.27 9.69
N ASP A 131 -13.75 -16.95 10.02
CA ASP A 131 -13.20 -17.04 11.37
C ASP A 131 -12.87 -15.64 11.92
N ALA A 132 -12.16 -14.82 11.14
CA ALA A 132 -11.76 -13.49 11.56
C ALA A 132 -12.98 -12.57 11.80
N VAL A 133 -13.98 -12.62 10.91
CA VAL A 133 -15.22 -11.84 11.05
C VAL A 133 -16.03 -12.32 12.25
N ARG A 134 -16.20 -13.65 12.40
CA ARG A 134 -16.92 -14.25 13.52
C ARG A 134 -16.26 -13.89 14.85
N LEU A 135 -14.93 -13.96 14.92
CA LEU A 135 -14.18 -13.63 16.12
C LEU A 135 -14.28 -12.15 16.47
N LYS A 136 -14.15 -11.25 15.49
CA LYS A 136 -14.36 -9.80 15.69
C LYS A 136 -15.73 -9.51 16.29
N ASN A 137 -16.79 -10.04 15.68
CA ASN A 137 -18.16 -9.82 16.15
C ASN A 137 -18.35 -10.38 17.55
N HIS A 138 -17.85 -11.59 17.82
CA HIS A 138 -17.93 -12.19 19.15
C HIS A 138 -17.20 -11.35 20.22
N ILE A 139 -16.00 -10.84 19.94
CA ILE A 139 -15.27 -9.97 20.88
C ILE A 139 -16.10 -8.71 21.17
N GLU A 140 -16.62 -8.03 20.14
CA GLU A 140 -17.48 -6.85 20.35
C GLU A 140 -18.75 -7.19 21.13
N ASP A 141 -19.35 -8.36 20.89
CA ASP A 141 -20.55 -8.82 21.58
C ASP A 141 -20.26 -9.14 23.05
N CYS A 142 -19.11 -9.74 23.38
CA CYS A 142 -18.67 -9.95 24.77
C CYS A 142 -18.62 -8.64 25.56
N PHE A 143 -18.03 -7.58 24.99
CA PHE A 143 -18.00 -6.27 25.63
C PHE A 143 -19.40 -5.64 25.73
N ARG A 144 -20.24 -5.78 24.68
CA ARG A 144 -21.62 -5.28 24.69
C ARG A 144 -22.49 -5.96 25.74
N MET A 145 -22.31 -7.26 25.96
CA MET A 145 -23.02 -8.00 27.00
C MET A 145 -22.48 -7.62 28.37
N ALA A 146 -21.16 -7.57 28.54
CA ALA A 146 -20.52 -7.20 29.80
C ALA A 146 -20.88 -5.80 30.29
N SER A 147 -21.14 -4.84 29.39
CA SER A 147 -21.55 -3.48 29.79
C SER A 147 -22.96 -3.41 30.38
N ARG A 148 -23.78 -4.44 30.14
CA ARG A 148 -25.16 -4.55 30.68
C ARG A 148 -25.26 -5.60 31.79
N GLU A 149 -24.19 -6.33 32.05
CA GLU A 149 -24.18 -7.43 33.01
C GLU A 149 -24.04 -6.90 34.44
N THR A 150 -24.89 -7.41 35.32
CA THR A 150 -24.94 -7.04 36.73
C THR A 150 -24.24 -8.07 37.63
N ASP A 151 -24.21 -9.34 37.22
CA ASP A 151 -23.42 -10.35 37.92
C ASP A 151 -21.93 -10.17 37.61
N LEU A 152 -21.15 -9.86 38.64
CA LEU A 152 -19.71 -9.68 38.52
C LEU A 152 -18.99 -10.97 38.08
N ALA A 153 -19.48 -12.16 38.44
CA ALA A 153 -18.86 -13.41 38.01
C ALA A 153 -19.00 -13.60 36.51
N GLU A 154 -20.21 -13.37 35.98
CA GLU A 154 -20.50 -13.45 34.56
C GLU A 154 -19.81 -12.33 33.76
N LYS A 155 -19.81 -11.10 34.28
CA LYS A 155 -19.07 -9.98 33.66
C LYS A 155 -17.57 -10.31 33.55
N ASN A 156 -16.96 -10.83 34.61
CA ASN A 156 -15.56 -11.25 34.61
C ASN A 156 -15.30 -12.40 33.61
N ARG A 157 -16.25 -13.35 33.49
CA ARG A 157 -16.16 -14.43 32.50
C ARG A 157 -16.15 -13.84 31.09
N LEU A 158 -17.13 -13.02 30.74
CA LEU A 158 -17.25 -12.37 29.41
C LEU A 158 -16.01 -11.56 29.02
N LEU A 159 -15.34 -10.93 29.99
CA LEU A 159 -14.15 -10.10 29.78
C LEU A 159 -12.81 -10.85 29.96
N THR A 160 -12.83 -12.18 30.01
CA THR A 160 -11.64 -13.02 30.09
C THR A 160 -11.37 -13.77 28.79
N PHE A 161 -10.22 -13.48 28.17
CA PHE A 161 -9.79 -14.00 26.87
C PHE A 161 -8.54 -14.86 27.02
N TYR A 162 -8.54 -16.04 26.39
CA TYR A 162 -7.37 -16.92 26.28
C TYR A 162 -6.98 -17.10 24.82
N VAL A 163 -5.72 -16.82 24.47
CA VAL A 163 -5.13 -17.18 23.18
C VAL A 163 -4.20 -18.36 23.39
N VAL A 164 -4.59 -19.52 22.87
CA VAL A 164 -3.85 -20.78 22.99
C VAL A 164 -2.87 -20.90 21.83
N GLY A 165 -1.60 -21.11 22.15
CA GLY A 165 -0.46 -21.02 21.24
C GLY A 165 0.18 -19.64 21.30
N ALA A 166 1.49 -19.60 21.58
CA ALA A 166 2.38 -18.45 21.56
C ALA A 166 3.41 -18.56 20.42
N GLY A 167 3.04 -19.24 19.32
CA GLY A 167 3.73 -19.19 18.04
C GLY A 167 3.50 -17.87 17.30
N PHE A 168 3.78 -17.83 15.99
CA PHE A 168 3.59 -16.64 15.14
C PHE A 168 2.17 -16.10 15.26
N SER A 169 1.17 -16.86 14.82
CA SER A 169 -0.24 -16.42 14.77
C SER A 169 -0.82 -16.05 16.14
N GLY A 170 -0.45 -16.79 17.20
CA GLY A 170 -0.94 -16.52 18.54
C GLY A 170 -0.43 -15.21 19.12
N VAL A 171 0.86 -14.91 18.94
CA VAL A 171 1.45 -13.64 19.37
C VAL A 171 0.89 -12.47 18.57
N GLU A 172 0.68 -12.62 17.26
CA GLU A 172 0.07 -11.58 16.44
C GLU A 172 -1.38 -11.31 16.88
N MET A 173 -2.17 -12.36 17.08
CA MET A 173 -3.56 -12.24 17.53
C MET A 173 -3.67 -11.60 18.92
N VAL A 174 -2.89 -12.06 19.90
CA VAL A 174 -2.95 -11.49 21.26
C VAL A 174 -2.41 -10.07 21.31
N GLY A 175 -1.41 -9.74 20.49
CA GLY A 175 -0.87 -8.39 20.35
C GLY A 175 -1.91 -7.42 19.80
N GLU A 176 -2.62 -7.80 18.73
CA GLU A 176 -3.71 -6.99 18.18
C GLU A 176 -4.88 -6.85 19.15
N LEU A 177 -5.30 -7.94 19.79
CA LEU A 177 -6.37 -7.92 20.80
C LEU A 177 -6.02 -6.97 21.95
N ALA A 178 -4.78 -7.01 22.43
CA ALA A 178 -4.34 -6.16 23.52
C ALA A 178 -4.26 -4.67 23.13
N GLU A 179 -4.02 -4.32 21.86
CA GLU A 179 -4.18 -2.93 21.38
C GLU A 179 -5.64 -2.54 21.14
N TYR A 180 -6.53 -3.52 20.92
CA TYR A 180 -7.94 -3.28 20.70
C TYR A 180 -8.74 -3.08 21.99
N ILE A 181 -8.37 -3.78 23.06
CA ILE A 181 -9.07 -3.73 24.35
C ILE A 181 -9.30 -2.31 24.86
N PRO A 182 -8.31 -1.39 24.88
CA PRO A 182 -8.55 -0.01 25.31
C PRO A 182 -9.65 0.70 24.50
N VAL A 183 -9.72 0.43 23.19
CA VAL A 183 -10.77 0.97 22.30
C VAL A 183 -12.14 0.41 22.65
N LEU A 184 -12.21 -0.90 22.94
CA LEU A 184 -13.45 -1.55 23.36
C LEU A 184 -13.90 -1.09 24.74
N CYS A 185 -12.96 -0.93 25.68
CA CYS A 185 -13.21 -0.40 27.01
C CYS A 185 -13.85 1.00 26.94
N ASP A 186 -13.27 1.90 26.13
CA ASP A 186 -13.81 3.24 25.90
C ASP A 186 -15.18 3.19 25.23
N LYS A 187 -15.34 2.40 24.16
CA LYS A 187 -16.60 2.24 23.42
C LYS A 187 -17.77 1.72 24.26
N PHE A 188 -17.49 0.83 25.22
CA PHE A 188 -18.51 0.14 26.03
C PHE A 188 -18.51 0.56 27.50
N GLU A 189 -17.76 1.61 27.86
CA GLU A 189 -17.67 2.17 29.21
C GLU A 189 -17.25 1.12 30.27
N ILE A 190 -16.31 0.25 29.90
CA ILE A 190 -15.77 -0.82 30.77
C ILE A 190 -14.38 -0.42 31.27
N GLY A 191 -14.09 -0.65 32.55
CA GLY A 191 -12.78 -0.38 33.11
C GLY A 191 -11.71 -1.32 32.53
N ARG A 192 -10.53 -0.79 32.17
CA ARG A 192 -9.44 -1.61 31.61
C ARG A 192 -9.03 -2.75 32.54
N ASP A 193 -9.06 -2.54 33.85
CA ASP A 193 -8.65 -3.52 34.85
C ASP A 193 -9.63 -4.70 34.99
N GLU A 194 -10.85 -4.57 34.43
CA GLU A 194 -11.84 -5.65 34.38
C GLU A 194 -11.51 -6.69 33.30
N VAL A 195 -10.70 -6.33 32.31
CA VAL A 195 -10.41 -7.17 31.14
C VAL A 195 -9.12 -7.96 31.33
N ARG A 196 -9.22 -9.29 31.19
CA ARG A 196 -8.10 -10.22 31.35
C ARG A 196 -7.76 -10.90 30.04
N VAL A 197 -6.48 -10.88 29.67
CA VAL A 197 -5.98 -11.55 28.46
C VAL A 197 -4.80 -12.42 28.81
N TRP A 198 -4.85 -13.67 28.38
CA TRP A 198 -3.80 -14.66 28.58
C TRP A 198 -3.33 -15.23 27.26
N ASN A 199 -2.03 -15.37 27.09
CA ASN A 199 -1.45 -16.19 26.03
C ASN A 199 -0.80 -17.44 26.65
N VAL A 200 -1.33 -18.60 26.29
CA VAL A 200 -1.01 -19.90 26.90
C VAL A 200 -0.26 -20.76 25.90
N ASP A 201 0.88 -21.34 26.30
CA ASP A 201 1.64 -22.26 25.46
C ASP A 201 2.37 -23.31 26.31
N VAL A 202 2.49 -24.52 25.76
CA VAL A 202 3.28 -25.63 26.33
C VAL A 202 4.78 -25.37 26.25
N LEU A 203 5.21 -24.51 25.32
CA LEU A 203 6.61 -24.16 25.10
C LEU A 203 7.07 -23.12 26.14
N PRO A 204 8.39 -23.06 26.41
CA PRO A 204 8.92 -22.22 27.49
C PRO A 204 8.95 -20.72 27.16
N ARG A 205 8.81 -20.33 25.88
CA ARG A 205 8.91 -18.93 25.45
C ARG A 205 8.07 -18.67 24.19
N PRO A 206 7.60 -17.41 23.99
CA PRO A 206 6.89 -17.04 22.78
C PRO A 206 7.80 -17.08 21.55
N VAL A 207 7.25 -17.58 20.45
CA VAL A 207 7.90 -17.72 19.14
C VAL A 207 9.31 -18.34 19.25
N PRO A 208 9.43 -19.61 19.67
CA PRO A 208 10.72 -20.23 19.93
C PRO A 208 11.58 -20.41 18.66
N ASN A 209 10.98 -20.30 17.47
CA ASN A 209 11.65 -20.25 16.18
C ASN A 209 12.57 -19.01 16.03
N LEU A 210 12.34 -17.95 16.81
CA LEU A 210 13.22 -16.79 16.85
C LEU A 210 14.35 -16.98 17.86
N PRO A 211 15.47 -16.24 17.75
CA PRO A 211 16.47 -16.15 18.81
C PRO A 211 15.84 -15.67 20.12
N GLU A 212 16.32 -16.20 21.24
CA GLU A 212 15.81 -15.93 22.59
C GLU A 212 15.66 -14.43 22.89
N LYS A 213 16.67 -13.62 22.54
CA LYS A 213 16.62 -12.15 22.70
C LYS A 213 15.42 -11.49 22.01
N LEU A 214 14.91 -12.04 20.90
CA LEU A 214 13.71 -11.52 20.22
C LEU A 214 12.44 -12.04 20.90
N SER A 215 12.41 -13.30 21.35
CA SER A 215 11.32 -13.82 22.19
C SER A 215 11.14 -12.99 23.47
N ASP A 216 12.23 -12.60 24.13
CA ASP A 216 12.15 -11.75 25.33
C ASP A 216 11.56 -10.37 25.04
N LYS A 217 11.83 -9.82 23.85
CA LYS A 217 11.25 -8.55 23.41
C LYS A 217 9.74 -8.69 23.20
N ILE A 218 9.28 -9.79 22.61
CA ILE A 218 7.86 -10.12 22.50
C ILE A 218 7.24 -10.21 23.89
N ALA A 219 7.82 -11.02 24.79
CA ALA A 219 7.30 -11.23 26.13
C ALA A 219 7.16 -9.91 26.91
N ARG A 220 8.22 -9.09 26.93
CA ARG A 220 8.19 -7.76 27.57
C ARG A 220 7.15 -6.83 26.96
N ARG A 221 6.97 -6.86 25.63
CA ARG A 221 5.96 -6.04 24.96
C ARG A 221 4.54 -6.46 25.36
N LEU A 222 4.25 -7.75 25.33
CA LEU A 222 2.94 -8.30 25.73
C LEU A 222 2.63 -8.00 27.20
N GLN A 223 3.59 -8.18 28.10
CA GLN A 223 3.44 -7.83 29.52
C GLN A 223 3.17 -6.33 29.72
N LYS A 224 3.87 -5.45 28.99
CA LYS A 224 3.60 -4.00 29.01
C LYS A 224 2.19 -3.64 28.54
N MET A 225 1.55 -4.51 27.76
CA MET A 225 0.18 -4.36 27.28
C MET A 225 -0.85 -5.07 28.19
N HIS A 226 -0.42 -5.49 29.38
CA HIS A 226 -1.22 -6.23 30.38
C HIS A 226 -1.75 -7.58 29.87
N VAL A 227 -0.96 -8.26 29.02
CA VAL A 227 -1.19 -9.66 28.64
C VAL A 227 -0.42 -10.57 29.59
N GLY A 228 -1.13 -11.49 30.23
CA GLY A 228 -0.52 -12.55 31.03
C GLY A 228 0.05 -13.65 30.15
N LEU A 229 1.27 -14.12 30.45
CA LEU A 229 1.94 -15.18 29.70
C LEU A 229 1.98 -16.45 30.54
N MET A 230 1.34 -17.51 30.06
CA MET A 230 1.30 -18.83 30.69
C MET A 230 2.12 -19.80 29.85
N MET A 231 3.44 -19.73 29.99
CA MET A 231 4.37 -20.63 29.31
C MET A 231 4.48 -21.96 30.08
N ASN A 232 5.01 -23.01 29.45
CA ASN A 232 5.07 -24.36 30.03
C ASN A 232 3.71 -24.85 30.56
N THR A 233 2.63 -24.43 29.91
CA THR A 233 1.25 -24.69 30.34
C THR A 233 0.44 -25.26 29.19
N GLY A 234 -0.02 -26.50 29.35
CA GLY A 234 -0.80 -27.21 28.32
C GLY A 234 -2.29 -27.12 28.57
N VAL A 235 -3.08 -26.84 27.52
CA VAL A 235 -4.54 -26.89 27.61
C VAL A 235 -5.00 -28.35 27.55
N VAL A 236 -5.87 -28.73 28.48
CA VAL A 236 -6.37 -30.10 28.67
C VAL A 236 -7.78 -30.26 28.10
N SER A 237 -8.65 -29.29 28.40
CA SER A 237 -10.02 -29.27 27.92
C SER A 237 -10.53 -27.84 27.78
N ILE A 238 -11.52 -27.64 26.93
CA ILE A 238 -12.22 -26.37 26.74
C ILE A 238 -13.71 -26.71 26.74
N GLY A 239 -14.53 -25.94 27.46
CA GLY A 239 -15.97 -26.13 27.46
C GLY A 239 -16.72 -24.81 27.49
N GLU A 240 -18.04 -24.88 27.66
CA GLU A 240 -18.88 -23.69 27.70
C GLU A 240 -18.51 -22.79 28.89
N GLY A 241 -17.87 -21.67 28.60
CA GLY A 241 -17.50 -20.67 29.61
C GLY A 241 -16.23 -20.99 30.43
N PHE A 242 -15.47 -22.03 30.08
CA PHE A 242 -14.26 -22.40 30.83
C PHE A 242 -13.12 -22.96 29.97
N ILE A 243 -11.91 -22.88 30.52
CA ILE A 243 -10.69 -23.52 30.03
C ILE A 243 -10.02 -24.29 31.17
N GLU A 244 -9.56 -25.51 30.89
CA GLU A 244 -8.71 -26.28 31.81
C GLU A 244 -7.30 -26.37 31.24
N TYR A 245 -6.32 -26.06 32.07
CA TYR A 245 -4.92 -26.14 31.71
C TYR A 245 -4.09 -26.79 32.81
N LYS A 246 -2.95 -27.35 32.41
CA LYS A 246 -1.99 -28.06 33.24
C LYS A 246 -0.67 -27.31 33.27
N THR A 247 -0.20 -26.99 34.46
CA THR A 247 1.14 -26.42 34.70
C THR A 247 1.88 -27.36 35.64
N GLY A 248 2.97 -27.98 35.19
CA GLY A 248 3.60 -29.10 35.91
C GLY A 248 2.61 -30.27 36.02
N GLU A 249 2.30 -30.70 37.25
CA GLU A 249 1.32 -31.77 37.49
C GLU A 249 -0.09 -31.27 37.83
N LYS A 250 -0.24 -29.97 38.12
CA LYS A 250 -1.50 -29.40 38.59
C LYS A 250 -2.40 -29.03 37.41
N VAL A 251 -3.62 -29.56 37.39
CA VAL A 251 -4.70 -29.13 36.49
C VAL A 251 -5.51 -28.03 37.18
N THR A 252 -5.75 -26.93 36.48
CA THR A 252 -6.52 -25.78 36.97
C THR A 252 -7.61 -25.44 35.97
N ARG A 253 -8.84 -25.25 36.47
CA ARG A 253 -9.98 -24.77 35.69
C ARG A 253 -10.15 -23.28 35.92
N ALA A 254 -10.29 -22.51 34.84
CA ALA A 254 -10.52 -21.08 34.87
C ALA A 254 -11.72 -20.70 33.99
N THR A 255 -12.41 -19.63 34.37
CA THR A 255 -13.48 -19.03 33.57
C THR A 255 -12.92 -18.37 32.31
N ALA A 256 -13.59 -18.54 31.18
CA ALA A 256 -13.22 -17.94 29.91
C ALA A 256 -14.48 -17.53 29.15
N GLY A 257 -14.54 -16.28 28.71
CA GLY A 257 -15.59 -15.79 27.80
C GLY A 257 -15.25 -16.17 26.37
N THR A 258 -13.97 -16.13 26.04
CA THR A 258 -13.46 -16.46 24.71
C THR A 258 -12.15 -17.24 24.80
N VAL A 259 -12.07 -18.35 24.07
CA VAL A 259 -10.83 -19.08 23.85
C VAL A 259 -10.51 -19.08 22.36
N ILE A 260 -9.34 -18.57 21.98
CA ILE A 260 -8.87 -18.46 20.60
C ILE A 260 -7.74 -19.47 20.39
N TRP A 261 -7.92 -20.42 19.48
CA TRP A 261 -6.98 -21.50 19.22
C TRP A 261 -6.06 -21.20 18.03
N THR A 262 -4.76 -21.16 18.28
CA THR A 262 -3.70 -20.87 17.29
C THR A 262 -2.49 -21.82 17.39
N ALA A 263 -2.61 -22.90 18.17
CA ALA A 263 -1.47 -23.73 18.57
C ALA A 263 -0.93 -24.67 17.47
N GLY A 264 -1.62 -24.81 16.34
CA GLY A 264 -1.07 -25.49 15.19
C GLY A 264 -2.06 -25.73 14.06
N ILE A 265 -1.49 -26.25 12.98
CA ILE A 265 -2.20 -26.60 11.75
C ILE A 265 -1.90 -28.03 11.30
N GLU A 266 -2.76 -28.52 10.42
CA GLU A 266 -2.63 -29.75 9.65
C GLU A 266 -3.17 -29.53 8.23
N SER A 267 -2.93 -30.47 7.32
CA SER A 267 -3.44 -30.37 5.96
C SER A 267 -4.96 -30.26 5.91
N SER A 268 -5.49 -29.55 4.91
CA SER A 268 -6.93 -29.46 4.68
C SER A 268 -7.58 -30.83 4.46
N GLN A 269 -8.89 -30.93 4.70
CA GLN A 269 -9.65 -32.17 4.57
C GLN A 269 -9.49 -32.83 3.19
N ILE A 270 -9.49 -32.04 2.10
CA ILE A 270 -9.31 -32.61 0.75
C ILE A 270 -7.91 -33.16 0.51
N THR A 271 -6.89 -32.59 1.18
CA THR A 271 -5.53 -33.14 1.13
C THR A 271 -5.42 -34.42 1.97
N GLU A 272 -6.12 -34.51 3.10
CA GLU A 272 -6.23 -35.75 3.86
C GLU A 272 -6.92 -36.85 3.06
N GLU A 273 -8.00 -36.50 2.33
CA GLU A 273 -8.68 -37.43 1.43
C GLU A 273 -7.74 -37.91 0.31
N ALA A 274 -7.03 -36.99 -0.33
CA ALA A 274 -5.99 -37.33 -1.31
C ALA A 274 -4.89 -38.23 -0.71
N GLY A 275 -4.55 -38.01 0.56
CA GLY A 275 -3.57 -38.78 1.31
C GLY A 275 -3.97 -40.22 1.68
N LYS A 276 -5.22 -40.63 1.38
CA LYS A 276 -5.64 -42.04 1.44
C LYS A 276 -5.11 -42.84 0.25
N THR A 277 -4.91 -42.18 -0.89
CA THR A 277 -4.41 -42.80 -2.13
C THR A 277 -2.95 -42.45 -2.38
N LEU A 278 -2.57 -41.20 -2.09
CA LEU A 278 -1.19 -40.72 -2.19
C LEU A 278 -0.46 -40.87 -0.86
N LYS A 279 0.84 -41.17 -0.92
CA LYS A 279 1.70 -41.27 0.24
C LYS A 279 1.72 -39.95 0.99
N SER A 280 1.27 -40.00 2.24
CA SER A 280 1.14 -38.83 3.10
C SER A 280 1.69 -39.10 4.50
N ALA A 281 2.19 -38.06 5.15
CA ALA A 281 2.73 -38.13 6.51
C ALA A 281 2.66 -36.76 7.20
N ARG A 282 3.06 -36.73 8.48
CA ARG A 282 3.20 -35.49 9.28
C ARG A 282 1.98 -34.56 9.20
N ARG A 283 0.82 -35.07 9.63
CA ARG A 283 -0.48 -34.38 9.65
C ARG A 283 -1.04 -34.12 8.24
N GLY A 284 -1.04 -35.17 7.42
CA GLY A 284 -1.70 -35.20 6.11
C GLY A 284 -0.96 -34.45 4.99
N ARG A 285 0.34 -34.18 5.11
CA ARG A 285 1.14 -33.57 4.03
C ARG A 285 1.52 -34.66 3.01
N ILE A 286 1.47 -34.36 1.72
CA ILE A 286 1.71 -35.31 0.63
C ILE A 286 3.20 -35.36 0.29
N GLU A 287 3.77 -36.56 0.24
CA GLU A 287 5.19 -36.74 -0.09
C GLU A 287 5.46 -36.39 -1.56
N THR A 288 6.45 -35.52 -1.79
CA THR A 288 6.80 -35.10 -3.15
C THR A 288 8.24 -35.44 -3.50
N ASP A 289 8.49 -35.62 -4.79
CA ASP A 289 9.84 -35.63 -5.35
C ASP A 289 10.49 -34.24 -5.34
N ARG A 290 11.75 -34.18 -5.81
CA ARG A 290 12.50 -32.92 -5.94
C ARG A 290 11.91 -31.93 -6.95
N TYR A 291 10.91 -32.32 -7.74
CA TYR A 291 10.25 -31.49 -8.75
C TYR A 291 8.85 -31.04 -8.32
N LEU A 292 8.46 -31.33 -7.06
CA LEU A 292 7.14 -31.06 -6.47
C LEU A 292 6.00 -31.91 -7.06
N ARG A 293 6.33 -33.07 -7.65
CA ARG A 293 5.33 -34.07 -8.05
C ARG A 293 5.08 -35.03 -6.90
N SER A 294 3.87 -35.57 -6.80
CA SER A 294 3.60 -36.71 -5.92
C SER A 294 4.54 -37.86 -6.26
N VAL A 295 5.07 -38.54 -5.24
CA VAL A 295 5.93 -39.73 -5.46
C VAL A 295 5.18 -40.91 -6.10
N ASP A 296 3.84 -40.90 -6.02
CA ASP A 296 3.01 -41.97 -6.58
C ASP A 296 2.38 -41.60 -7.94
N ASN A 297 2.37 -40.31 -8.31
CA ASN A 297 1.68 -39.85 -9.53
C ASN A 297 2.34 -38.60 -10.14
N ASP A 298 3.01 -38.81 -11.27
CA ASP A 298 3.73 -37.78 -12.02
C ASP A 298 2.83 -36.68 -12.62
N SER A 299 1.51 -36.92 -12.71
CA SER A 299 0.54 -35.92 -13.15
C SER A 299 0.05 -35.00 -12.02
N VAL A 300 0.42 -35.27 -10.76
CA VAL A 300 -0.04 -34.52 -9.59
C VAL A 300 1.11 -33.71 -8.99
N PHE A 301 0.96 -32.38 -9.00
CA PHE A 301 1.88 -31.44 -8.36
C PHE A 301 1.30 -30.96 -7.03
N VAL A 302 2.13 -30.85 -6.00
CA VAL A 302 1.69 -30.39 -4.67
C VAL A 302 2.46 -29.11 -4.33
N VAL A 303 1.75 -28.10 -3.82
CA VAL A 303 2.33 -26.77 -3.54
C VAL A 303 1.89 -26.20 -2.20
N GLY A 304 2.67 -25.25 -1.67
CA GLY A 304 2.38 -24.59 -0.39
C GLY A 304 2.38 -25.54 0.80
N ASP A 305 1.39 -25.39 1.69
CA ASP A 305 1.33 -26.10 2.97
C ASP A 305 1.15 -27.61 2.86
N ASN A 306 0.75 -28.12 1.69
CA ASN A 306 0.47 -29.54 1.47
C ASN A 306 1.73 -30.36 1.12
N ILE A 307 2.84 -29.70 0.78
CA ILE A 307 4.10 -30.38 0.40
C ILE A 307 4.68 -31.09 1.61
N LEU A 308 5.11 -32.34 1.49
CA LEU A 308 6.07 -33.01 2.38
C LEU A 308 7.34 -33.31 1.58
N TYR A 309 8.33 -32.44 1.73
CA TYR A 309 9.62 -32.57 1.05
C TYR A 309 10.72 -32.02 1.94
N THR A 310 11.82 -32.78 2.06
CA THR A 310 13.03 -32.39 2.77
C THR A 310 14.11 -32.10 1.73
N PRO A 311 14.52 -30.83 1.55
CA PRO A 311 15.58 -30.48 0.62
C PRO A 311 16.89 -31.20 0.97
N GLU A 312 17.69 -31.47 -0.05
CA GLU A 312 19.02 -32.08 0.10
C GLU A 312 19.90 -31.26 1.05
N GLY A 313 20.44 -31.90 2.09
CA GLY A 313 21.25 -31.25 3.13
C GLY A 313 20.47 -30.72 4.33
N GLU A 314 19.13 -30.74 4.31
CA GLU A 314 18.28 -30.34 5.43
C GLU A 314 17.79 -31.54 6.25
N GLN A 315 17.51 -31.31 7.54
CA GLN A 315 17.01 -32.36 8.45
C GLN A 315 15.49 -32.36 8.60
N ALA A 316 14.83 -31.29 8.16
CA ALA A 316 13.41 -31.08 8.33
C ALA A 316 12.75 -30.74 6.99
N PRO A 317 11.48 -31.13 6.80
CA PRO A 317 10.74 -30.77 5.62
C PRO A 317 10.48 -29.27 5.59
N VAL A 318 10.22 -28.76 4.39
CA VAL A 318 9.94 -27.33 4.18
C VAL A 318 8.82 -26.81 5.10
N PRO A 319 8.94 -25.59 5.62
CA PRO A 319 7.96 -25.01 6.54
C PRO A 319 6.67 -24.61 5.82
N GLN A 320 5.57 -24.57 6.58
CA GLN A 320 4.26 -24.09 6.12
C GLN A 320 4.21 -22.56 6.27
N LEU A 321 4.78 -21.87 5.27
CA LEU A 321 4.92 -20.41 5.23
C LEU A 321 4.45 -19.86 3.88
N VAL A 322 4.04 -18.59 3.86
CA VAL A 322 3.72 -17.88 2.60
C VAL A 322 4.90 -17.88 1.64
N GLU A 323 6.11 -17.64 2.13
CA GLU A 323 7.30 -17.66 1.28
C GLU A 323 7.52 -19.04 0.62
N ASN A 324 7.19 -20.13 1.34
CA ASN A 324 7.20 -21.49 0.79
C ASN A 324 6.17 -21.65 -0.33
N CYS A 325 4.98 -21.05 -0.15
CA CYS A 325 3.96 -21.00 -1.19
C CYS A 325 4.46 -20.25 -2.44
N GLU A 326 5.08 -19.08 -2.29
CA GLU A 326 5.57 -18.28 -3.42
C GLU A 326 6.64 -19.01 -4.25
N GLN A 327 7.61 -19.63 -3.56
CA GLN A 327 8.71 -20.36 -4.18
C GLN A 327 8.23 -21.65 -4.84
N SER A 328 7.42 -22.46 -4.13
CA SER A 328 6.88 -23.72 -4.68
C SER A 328 6.00 -23.48 -5.90
N SER A 329 5.17 -22.43 -5.93
CA SER A 329 4.39 -22.08 -7.11
C SER A 329 5.23 -21.75 -8.34
N GLY A 330 6.42 -21.17 -8.14
CA GLY A 330 7.35 -20.87 -9.23
C GLY A 330 7.87 -22.14 -9.90
N VAL A 331 8.32 -23.07 -9.07
CA VAL A 331 8.92 -24.33 -9.50
C VAL A 331 7.86 -25.27 -10.08
N ALA A 332 6.73 -25.46 -9.39
CA ALA A 332 5.65 -26.32 -9.87
C ALA A 332 5.08 -25.84 -11.22
N ALA A 333 4.85 -24.53 -11.39
CA ALA A 333 4.38 -24.00 -12.68
C ALA A 333 5.40 -24.19 -13.82
N ASN A 334 6.70 -24.18 -13.52
CA ASN A 334 7.71 -24.48 -14.54
C ASN A 334 7.74 -25.97 -14.88
N ASN A 335 7.81 -26.81 -13.87
CA ASN A 335 7.95 -28.26 -14.03
C ASN A 335 6.71 -28.88 -14.66
N LEU A 336 5.51 -28.40 -14.32
CA LEU A 336 4.28 -28.82 -14.97
C LEU A 336 4.29 -28.50 -16.46
N VAL A 337 4.72 -27.29 -16.85
CA VAL A 337 4.84 -26.94 -18.27
C VAL A 337 5.82 -27.85 -18.99
N CYS A 338 7.01 -28.09 -18.42
CA CYS A 338 7.99 -29.00 -19.00
C CYS A 338 7.47 -30.44 -19.12
N ALA A 339 6.79 -30.95 -18.09
CA ALA A 339 6.20 -32.28 -18.09
C ALA A 339 5.07 -32.40 -19.13
N MET A 340 4.29 -31.34 -19.32
CA MET A 340 3.17 -31.32 -20.26
C MET A 340 3.64 -31.20 -21.71
N THR A 341 4.61 -30.33 -22.00
CA THR A 341 5.08 -30.09 -23.38
C THR A 341 6.19 -31.04 -23.82
N GLY A 342 6.84 -31.73 -22.88
CA GLY A 342 8.05 -32.52 -23.14
C GLY A 342 9.26 -31.66 -23.54
N THR A 343 9.19 -30.34 -23.33
CA THR A 343 10.23 -29.39 -23.74
C THR A 343 10.76 -28.57 -22.57
N GLY A 344 12.06 -28.32 -22.58
CA GLY A 344 12.77 -27.66 -21.48
C GLY A 344 13.19 -28.63 -20.38
N GLU A 345 13.77 -28.08 -19.31
CA GLU A 345 14.31 -28.86 -18.19
C GLU A 345 13.54 -28.56 -16.90
N MET A 346 13.18 -29.62 -16.16
CA MET A 346 12.57 -29.48 -14.84
C MET A 346 13.59 -28.97 -13.82
N ILE A 347 13.16 -28.02 -12.99
CA ILE A 347 13.99 -27.36 -12.00
C ILE A 347 13.81 -28.07 -10.65
N PRO A 348 14.90 -28.50 -9.99
CA PRO A 348 14.80 -29.03 -8.64
C PRO A 348 14.38 -27.97 -7.63
N TYR A 349 13.50 -28.34 -6.71
CA TYR A 349 13.05 -27.49 -5.63
C TYR A 349 14.11 -27.40 -4.53
N ARG A 350 14.74 -26.24 -4.44
CA ARG A 350 15.77 -25.88 -3.45
C ARG A 350 15.43 -24.51 -2.85
N PRO A 351 14.41 -24.44 -1.97
CA PRO A 351 13.95 -23.17 -1.44
C PRO A 351 14.99 -22.50 -0.55
N LYS A 352 14.98 -21.17 -0.55
CA LYS A 352 15.84 -20.33 0.29
C LYS A 352 14.99 -19.31 1.01
N PHE A 353 14.79 -19.48 2.31
CA PHE A 353 13.95 -18.60 3.12
C PHE A 353 14.72 -17.37 3.58
N HIS A 354 14.10 -16.19 3.48
CA HIS A 354 14.73 -14.91 3.84
C HIS A 354 14.54 -14.54 5.32
N GLY A 355 13.86 -15.38 6.07
CA GLY A 355 13.61 -15.21 7.50
C GLY A 355 12.13 -14.96 7.80
N VAL A 356 11.85 -14.48 9.00
CA VAL A 356 10.48 -14.33 9.51
C VAL A 356 10.35 -13.06 10.35
N MET A 357 9.13 -12.56 10.45
CA MET A 357 8.75 -11.47 11.34
C MET A 357 7.50 -11.85 12.12
N VAL A 358 7.34 -11.25 13.30
CA VAL A 358 6.13 -11.35 14.13
C VAL A 358 5.72 -9.97 14.58
N SER A 359 4.48 -9.60 14.31
CA SER A 359 3.89 -8.37 14.83
C SER A 359 3.33 -8.59 16.24
N VAL A 360 3.34 -7.54 17.05
CA VAL A 360 2.80 -7.51 18.40
C VAL A 360 1.91 -6.28 18.49
N GLY A 361 0.71 -6.42 17.91
CA GLY A 361 -0.17 -5.30 17.58
C GLY A 361 0.31 -4.52 16.36
N GLY A 362 -0.35 -3.39 16.08
CA GLY A 362 -0.04 -2.56 14.91
C GLY A 362 1.20 -1.68 15.07
N ARG A 363 1.80 -1.62 16.26
CA ARG A 363 2.88 -0.65 16.60
C ARG A 363 4.25 -1.24 16.86
N TYR A 364 4.34 -2.55 17.10
CA TYR A 364 5.58 -3.21 17.47
C TYR A 364 5.71 -4.54 16.75
N GLY A 365 6.94 -4.95 16.46
CA GLY A 365 7.21 -6.27 15.93
C GLY A 365 8.66 -6.67 16.18
N VAL A 366 8.99 -7.91 15.86
CA VAL A 366 10.37 -8.41 15.80
C VAL A 366 10.56 -9.17 14.50
N ALA A 367 11.73 -9.04 13.90
CA ALA A 367 12.07 -9.73 12.67
C ALA A 367 13.48 -10.31 12.76
N ARG A 368 13.66 -11.48 12.18
CA ARG A 368 14.96 -12.07 11.86
C ARG A 368 14.97 -12.30 10.36
N VAL A 369 15.64 -11.42 9.63
CA VAL A 369 15.63 -11.43 8.16
C VAL A 369 17.03 -11.23 7.59
N GLY A 370 17.26 -11.77 6.40
CA GLY A 370 18.52 -11.67 5.68
C GLY A 370 18.73 -12.83 4.72
N THR A 371 19.98 -13.03 4.28
CA THR A 371 20.35 -14.20 3.47
C THR A 371 20.66 -15.40 4.37
N GLN A 372 20.74 -16.61 3.80
CA GLN A 372 21.08 -17.83 4.57
C GLN A 372 22.38 -17.67 5.38
N ASN A 373 23.36 -16.94 4.85
CA ASN A 373 24.67 -16.74 5.48
C ASN A 373 24.71 -15.52 6.42
N ARG A 374 23.75 -14.60 6.35
CA ARG A 374 23.75 -13.36 7.14
C ARG A 374 22.33 -12.94 7.50
N GLN A 375 21.86 -13.43 8.65
CA GLN A 375 20.58 -13.07 9.25
C GLN A 375 20.76 -11.90 10.23
N MET A 376 19.88 -10.91 10.17
CA MET A 376 19.87 -9.73 11.03
C MET A 376 18.61 -9.71 11.91
N ASN A 377 18.78 -9.33 13.17
CA ASN A 377 17.68 -9.19 14.12
C ASN A 377 17.24 -7.72 14.17
N LEU A 378 16.01 -7.45 13.74
CA LEU A 378 15.42 -6.11 13.67
C LEU A 378 14.25 -6.03 14.66
N PRO A 379 14.27 -5.12 15.64
CA PRO A 379 13.13 -4.88 16.54
C PRO A 379 12.30 -3.66 16.11
N SER A 380 11.05 -3.62 16.59
CA SER A 380 10.14 -2.46 16.56
C SER A 380 9.96 -1.87 15.15
N PHE A 381 10.32 -0.60 14.96
CA PHE A 381 10.09 0.15 13.72
C PHE A 381 10.61 -0.58 12.47
N PHE A 382 11.84 -1.10 12.51
CA PHE A 382 12.42 -1.80 11.36
C PHE A 382 11.74 -3.16 11.10
N ALA A 383 11.26 -3.84 12.14
CA ALA A 383 10.48 -5.06 11.96
C ALA A 383 9.12 -4.78 11.30
N MET A 384 8.44 -3.72 11.74
CA MET A 384 7.18 -3.29 11.13
C MET A 384 7.38 -2.81 9.70
N PHE A 385 8.44 -2.05 9.43
CA PHE A 385 8.80 -1.70 8.05
C PHE A 385 8.97 -2.96 7.17
N VAL A 386 9.67 -3.98 7.67
CA VAL A 386 9.81 -5.27 6.97
C VAL A 386 8.47 -5.95 6.75
N LYS A 387 7.55 -5.96 7.74
CA LYS A 387 6.16 -6.46 7.57
C LYS A 387 5.52 -5.87 6.33
N HIS A 388 5.42 -4.54 6.30
CA HIS A 388 4.71 -3.86 5.24
C HIS A 388 5.44 -3.95 3.89
N PHE A 389 6.79 -3.97 3.90
CA PHE A 389 7.57 -4.17 2.68
C PHE A 389 7.33 -5.54 2.04
N ILE A 390 7.33 -6.62 2.83
CA ILE A 390 7.05 -7.98 2.33
C ILE A 390 5.64 -8.07 1.76
N ASN A 391 4.65 -7.48 2.45
CA ASN A 391 3.28 -7.43 1.94
C ASN A 391 3.19 -6.67 0.61
N VAL A 392 3.89 -5.54 0.45
CA VAL A 392 3.97 -4.81 -0.83
C VAL A 392 4.56 -5.69 -1.93
N VAL A 393 5.66 -6.42 -1.67
CA VAL A 393 6.27 -7.35 -2.64
C VAL A 393 5.26 -8.42 -3.08
N TYR A 394 4.51 -9.00 -2.14
CA TYR A 394 3.47 -9.97 -2.46
C TYR A 394 2.34 -9.35 -3.30
N PHE A 395 1.85 -8.17 -2.93
CA PHE A 395 0.77 -7.50 -3.67
C PHE A 395 1.15 -7.13 -5.11
N ILE A 396 2.40 -6.73 -5.34
CA ILE A 396 2.94 -6.53 -6.70
C ILE A 396 2.82 -7.81 -7.51
N GLN A 397 3.15 -8.97 -6.92
CA GLN A 397 3.03 -10.27 -7.58
C GLN A 397 1.60 -10.68 -7.87
N VAL A 398 0.61 -10.24 -7.08
CA VAL A 398 -0.80 -10.68 -7.19
C VAL A 398 -1.65 -9.74 -8.06
N LEU A 399 -1.72 -8.45 -7.72
CA LEU A 399 -2.56 -7.45 -8.40
C LEU A 399 -1.78 -6.19 -8.83
N GLY A 400 -0.45 -6.19 -8.71
CA GLY A 400 0.37 -5.04 -9.11
C GLY A 400 0.11 -3.82 -8.22
N TRP A 401 0.30 -2.63 -8.81
CA TRP A 401 0.23 -1.36 -8.08
C TRP A 401 -1.16 -1.06 -7.49
N ASN A 402 -2.22 -1.55 -8.10
CA ASN A 402 -3.59 -1.37 -7.60
C ASN A 402 -3.77 -1.88 -6.17
N LYS A 403 -3.29 -3.10 -5.86
CA LYS A 403 -3.43 -3.64 -4.51
C LYS A 403 -2.43 -3.01 -3.55
N VAL A 404 -1.23 -2.64 -4.02
CA VAL A 404 -0.27 -1.86 -3.23
C VAL A 404 -0.91 -0.57 -2.73
N PHE A 405 -1.53 0.22 -3.61
CA PHE A 405 -2.16 1.47 -3.20
C PHE A 405 -3.34 1.23 -2.23
N SER A 406 -4.21 0.25 -2.52
CA SER A 406 -5.31 -0.11 -1.61
C SER A 406 -4.78 -0.52 -0.23
N TYR A 407 -3.72 -1.31 -0.16
CA TYR A 407 -3.07 -1.69 1.09
C TYR A 407 -2.48 -0.49 1.82
N LEU A 408 -1.69 0.36 1.13
CA LEU A 408 -1.10 1.56 1.72
C LEU A 408 -2.17 2.50 2.28
N LYS A 409 -3.29 2.63 1.58
CA LYS A 409 -4.44 3.40 2.05
C LYS A 409 -4.95 2.89 3.39
N HIS A 410 -5.15 1.58 3.54
CA HIS A 410 -5.71 1.01 4.77
C HIS A 410 -4.72 0.98 5.94
N GLU A 411 -3.44 0.67 5.68
CA GLU A 411 -2.40 0.57 6.73
C GLU A 411 -1.82 1.92 7.18
N PHE A 412 -1.84 2.95 6.32
CA PHE A 412 -1.19 4.23 6.60
C PHE A 412 -2.13 5.43 6.58
N PHE A 413 -3.02 5.51 5.59
CA PHE A 413 -3.83 6.72 5.36
C PHE A 413 -5.22 6.68 5.98
N THR A 414 -5.71 5.51 6.41
CA THR A 414 -7.04 5.36 7.02
C THR A 414 -7.04 4.47 8.25
N ILE A 415 -5.90 4.32 8.92
CA ILE A 415 -5.77 3.46 10.10
C ILE A 415 -6.63 4.00 11.25
N ARG A 416 -7.29 3.10 11.98
CA ARG A 416 -8.16 3.47 13.10
C ARG A 416 -7.37 3.50 14.41
N HIS A 417 -7.66 4.48 15.26
CA HIS A 417 -7.11 4.61 16.62
C HIS A 417 -5.56 4.57 16.67
N ASP A 418 -4.90 5.14 15.66
CA ASP A 418 -3.44 5.25 15.55
C ASP A 418 -2.68 3.92 15.69
N ARG A 419 -3.33 2.80 15.34
CA ARG A 419 -2.77 1.45 15.44
C ARG A 419 -1.85 1.12 14.27
N SER A 420 -0.89 2.00 14.00
CA SER A 420 0.17 1.79 13.00
C SER A 420 1.52 2.12 13.64
N PHE A 421 2.60 1.57 13.11
CA PHE A 421 3.95 1.92 13.56
C PHE A 421 4.33 3.38 13.24
N LEU A 422 3.57 4.05 12.36
CA LEU A 422 3.65 5.50 12.09
C LEU A 422 2.64 6.32 12.92
N GLY A 423 1.85 5.69 13.78
CA GLY A 423 0.78 6.34 14.52
C GLY A 423 -0.28 6.97 13.61
N GLY A 424 -0.83 8.10 14.03
CA GLY A 424 -1.88 8.84 13.32
C GLY A 424 -1.38 9.86 12.29
N HIS A 425 -0.05 10.01 12.11
CA HIS A 425 0.53 11.11 11.32
C HIS A 425 0.01 11.20 9.88
N PHE A 426 -0.33 10.07 9.27
CA PHE A 426 -0.80 9.99 7.88
C PHE A 426 -2.31 9.72 7.76
N SER A 427 -3.01 9.48 8.88
CA SER A 427 -4.39 8.97 8.86
C SER A 427 -5.48 10.04 9.01
N ASN A 428 -5.10 11.31 9.04
CA ASN A 428 -6.04 12.41 9.22
C ASN A 428 -6.92 12.62 7.98
N LYS A 429 -8.24 12.63 8.19
CA LYS A 429 -9.22 12.93 7.15
C LYS A 429 -9.56 14.41 7.18
N THR A 430 -9.07 15.16 6.20
CA THR A 430 -9.47 16.56 6.02
C THR A 430 -10.77 16.62 5.21
N PRO A 431 -11.77 17.42 5.63
CA PRO A 431 -12.98 17.63 4.82
C PRO A 431 -12.63 18.18 3.43
N SER A 432 -13.06 17.49 2.39
CA SER A 432 -12.65 17.79 1.01
C SER A 432 -13.18 19.11 0.46
N PHE A 433 -14.18 19.72 1.11
CA PHE A 433 -14.70 21.04 0.73
C PHE A 433 -13.76 22.18 1.10
N LEU A 434 -12.84 21.97 2.04
CA LEU A 434 -11.82 22.96 2.38
C LEU A 434 -10.80 23.15 1.26
N LEU A 435 -10.73 22.22 0.30
CA LEU A 435 -9.89 22.37 -0.90
C LEU A 435 -10.54 23.27 -1.97
N LEU A 436 -11.84 23.56 -1.89
CA LEU A 436 -12.53 24.35 -2.92
C LEU A 436 -11.96 25.77 -3.05
N PRO A 437 -11.80 26.57 -1.97
CA PRO A 437 -11.23 27.91 -2.10
C PRO A 437 -9.81 27.89 -2.68
N LEU A 438 -8.99 26.93 -2.25
CA LEU A 438 -7.62 26.76 -2.73
C LEU A 438 -7.58 26.35 -4.22
N ARG A 439 -8.50 25.48 -4.65
CA ARG A 439 -8.69 25.06 -6.04
C ARG A 439 -9.12 26.24 -6.92
N VAL A 440 -10.13 26.99 -6.49
CA VAL A 440 -10.64 28.16 -7.22
C VAL A 440 -9.58 29.25 -7.27
N TRP A 441 -8.88 29.53 -6.17
CA TRP A 441 -7.78 30.50 -6.14
C TRP A 441 -6.65 30.13 -7.09
N LEU A 442 -6.18 28.87 -7.05
CA LEU A 442 -5.14 28.41 -7.97
C LEU A 442 -5.60 28.50 -9.43
N GLY A 443 -6.86 28.17 -9.69
CA GLY A 443 -7.46 28.31 -11.02
C GLY A 443 -7.56 29.77 -11.48
N LEU A 444 -7.93 30.69 -10.59
CA LEU A 444 -7.96 32.12 -10.86
C LEU A 444 -6.55 32.67 -11.12
N ALA A 445 -5.54 32.24 -10.37
CA ALA A 445 -4.15 32.63 -10.58
C ALA A 445 -3.68 32.25 -12.00
N TRP A 446 -3.89 31.00 -12.41
CA TRP A 446 -3.52 30.57 -13.77
C TRP A 446 -4.34 31.24 -14.88
N LEU A 447 -5.64 31.44 -14.64
CA LEU A 447 -6.49 32.14 -15.59
C LEU A 447 -6.03 33.59 -15.77
N PHE A 448 -5.69 34.26 -14.67
CA PHE A 448 -5.17 35.63 -14.66
C PHE A 448 -3.84 35.72 -15.42
N GLU A 449 -2.86 34.88 -15.09
CA GLU A 449 -1.56 34.83 -15.79
C GLU A 449 -1.72 34.62 -17.30
N GLY A 450 -2.57 33.65 -17.70
CA GLY A 450 -2.82 33.39 -19.11
C GLY A 450 -3.50 34.56 -19.83
N VAL A 451 -4.49 35.19 -19.21
CA VAL A 451 -5.17 36.37 -19.79
C VAL A 451 -4.22 37.56 -19.90
N MET A 452 -3.39 37.81 -18.89
CA MET A 452 -2.41 38.89 -18.92
C MET A 452 -1.40 38.72 -20.05
N LYS A 453 -0.90 37.50 -20.29
CA LYS A 453 -0.03 37.23 -21.44
C LYS A 453 -0.70 37.45 -22.79
N VAL A 454 -2.00 37.18 -22.90
CA VAL A 454 -2.77 37.53 -24.12
C VAL A 454 -2.79 39.05 -24.31
N VAL A 455 -3.06 39.81 -23.24
CA VAL A 455 -3.09 41.29 -23.26
C VAL A 455 -1.72 41.87 -23.60
N GLU A 456 -0.64 41.29 -23.08
CA GLU A 456 0.75 41.66 -23.35
C GLU A 456 1.24 41.26 -24.75
N GLY A 457 0.39 40.63 -25.58
CA GLY A 457 0.75 40.31 -26.96
C GLY A 457 1.63 39.07 -27.13
N TRP A 458 1.64 38.15 -26.17
CA TRP A 458 2.37 36.87 -26.26
C TRP A 458 1.82 35.97 -27.39
N MET A 459 0.64 36.24 -27.93
CA MET A 459 0.09 35.47 -29.06
C MET A 459 0.61 35.94 -30.43
N THR A 460 1.21 37.13 -30.50
CA THR A 460 1.52 37.82 -31.77
C THR A 460 2.99 38.22 -31.89
N SER A 461 3.71 38.37 -30.78
CA SER A 461 5.11 38.80 -30.75
C SER A 461 5.97 37.85 -29.92
N ALA A 462 7.21 37.58 -30.33
CA ALA A 462 8.12 36.69 -29.59
C ALA A 462 8.66 37.38 -28.34
N GLN A 463 8.30 36.89 -27.15
CA GLN A 463 8.65 37.49 -25.85
C GLN A 463 9.62 36.62 -25.02
N LEU A 464 9.74 35.33 -25.34
CA LEU A 464 10.49 34.36 -24.54
C LEU A 464 11.99 34.66 -24.40
N SER A 465 12.64 35.16 -25.45
CA SER A 465 14.07 35.49 -25.39
C SER A 465 14.37 36.65 -24.42
N GLY A 466 13.54 37.69 -24.44
CA GLY A 466 13.61 38.80 -23.49
C GLY A 466 13.26 38.36 -22.06
N PHE A 467 12.27 37.48 -21.93
CA PHE A 467 11.82 36.97 -20.64
C PHE A 467 12.89 36.15 -19.91
N PHE A 468 13.49 35.14 -20.57
CA PHE A 468 14.55 34.33 -19.95
C PHE A 468 15.86 35.11 -19.76
N GLY A 469 16.27 35.90 -20.77
CA GLY A 469 17.51 36.69 -20.69
C GLY A 469 17.44 37.80 -19.63
N GLY A 470 16.27 38.41 -19.45
CA GLY A 470 16.03 39.40 -18.39
C GLY A 470 16.18 38.78 -17.00
N ALA A 471 15.59 37.61 -16.77
CA ALA A 471 15.71 36.91 -15.49
C ALA A 471 17.17 36.51 -15.20
N ASP A 472 17.87 35.94 -16.17
CA ASP A 472 19.28 35.55 -15.99
C ASP A 472 20.18 36.74 -15.69
N SER A 473 20.02 37.84 -16.42
CA SER A 473 20.81 39.05 -16.16
C SER A 473 20.54 39.65 -14.77
N TRP A 474 19.30 39.58 -14.29
CA TRP A 474 18.93 40.01 -12.95
C TRP A 474 19.61 39.18 -11.86
N TYR A 475 19.55 37.84 -11.94
CA TYR A 475 20.26 36.96 -10.99
C TYR A 475 21.77 37.18 -11.04
N GLN A 476 22.37 37.30 -12.23
CA GLN A 476 23.81 37.53 -12.39
C GLN A 476 24.25 38.87 -11.79
N THR A 477 23.43 39.91 -11.90
CA THR A 477 23.72 41.22 -11.31
C THR A 477 23.82 41.14 -9.78
N ILE A 478 22.92 40.37 -9.15
CA ILE A 478 22.92 40.17 -7.70
C ILE A 478 24.06 39.24 -7.25
N LEU A 479 24.32 38.16 -7.99
CA LEU A 479 25.40 37.21 -7.71
C LEU A 479 26.79 37.86 -7.82
N ASN A 480 26.97 38.80 -8.74
CA ASN A 480 28.24 39.50 -8.98
C ASN A 480 28.39 40.80 -8.16
N GLY A 481 27.52 41.05 -7.17
CA GLY A 481 27.68 42.16 -6.22
C GLY A 481 27.38 43.55 -6.78
N GLY A 482 26.53 43.66 -7.82
CA GLY A 482 26.05 44.95 -8.32
C GLY A 482 27.00 45.73 -9.25
N GLN A 483 28.03 45.09 -9.83
CA GLN A 483 28.77 45.71 -10.94
C GLN A 483 28.04 45.47 -12.27
N ALA A 484 27.48 46.54 -12.84
CA ALA A 484 26.88 46.52 -14.17
C ALA A 484 27.97 46.30 -15.24
N SER A 485 27.70 45.36 -16.17
CA SER A 485 28.42 45.30 -17.45
C SER A 485 27.94 46.46 -18.35
N PRO A 486 28.80 47.13 -19.15
CA PRO A 486 28.47 48.40 -19.80
C PRO A 486 27.31 48.39 -20.81
N ASP A 487 26.84 47.21 -21.24
CA ASP A 487 25.84 47.09 -22.32
C ASP A 487 24.38 46.88 -21.86
N ALA A 488 24.09 46.93 -20.56
CA ALA A 488 22.75 46.62 -20.03
C ALA A 488 21.82 47.84 -19.81
N THR A 489 22.15 49.02 -20.35
CA THR A 489 21.42 50.27 -20.05
C THR A 489 20.43 50.73 -21.13
N SER A 490 20.22 49.97 -22.20
CA SER A 490 19.37 50.40 -23.34
C SER A 490 18.13 49.54 -23.62
N SER A 491 17.89 48.46 -22.87
CA SER A 491 16.71 47.59 -23.04
C SER A 491 15.74 47.57 -21.85
N ALA A 492 16.05 48.26 -20.75
CA ALA A 492 15.20 48.28 -19.55
C ALA A 492 14.09 49.35 -19.56
N THR A 493 14.03 50.22 -20.57
CA THR A 493 13.10 51.38 -20.58
C THR A 493 11.91 51.26 -21.53
N THR A 494 11.81 50.19 -22.34
CA THR A 494 10.75 50.04 -23.35
C THR A 494 9.61 49.10 -22.97
N ALA A 495 9.56 48.57 -21.74
CA ALA A 495 8.45 47.76 -21.25
C ALA A 495 7.51 48.49 -20.27
N ALA A 496 7.82 49.74 -19.87
CA ALA A 496 7.12 50.44 -18.79
C ALA A 496 6.13 51.53 -19.25
N ALA A 497 5.92 51.72 -20.55
CA ALA A 497 5.06 52.79 -21.06
C ALA A 497 4.08 52.26 -22.10
N HIS A 498 2.94 51.72 -21.67
CA HIS A 498 1.61 51.91 -22.30
C HIS A 498 0.56 51.17 -21.49
N GLY A 499 -0.30 51.91 -20.77
CA GLY A 499 -1.37 51.30 -19.98
C GLY A 499 -2.26 52.27 -19.22
N THR A 500 -2.57 53.43 -19.79
CA THR A 500 -3.70 54.24 -19.33
C THR A 500 -4.99 53.58 -19.83
N VAL A 501 -5.84 53.11 -18.90
CA VAL A 501 -7.31 53.26 -18.89
C VAL A 501 -7.83 52.51 -17.66
N LEU A 502 -8.08 53.29 -16.61
CA LEU A 502 -8.89 52.95 -15.44
C LEU A 502 -10.33 53.27 -15.79
N THR A 503 -11.23 52.27 -15.84
CA THR A 503 -12.62 52.37 -15.32
C THR A 503 -13.41 51.08 -15.57
N VAL A 504 -13.89 50.47 -14.47
CA VAL A 504 -15.25 49.94 -14.23
C VAL A 504 -15.18 48.75 -13.25
N MET A 505 -16.00 48.84 -12.20
CA MET A 505 -16.28 47.87 -11.12
C MET A 505 -15.45 47.96 -9.83
N ASN A 506 -15.82 48.96 -9.04
CA ASN A 506 -15.46 49.12 -7.63
C ASN A 506 -16.68 48.76 -6.75
N LEU A 507 -17.01 47.46 -6.64
CA LEU A 507 -18.08 46.94 -5.75
C LEU A 507 -17.70 45.54 -5.21
N ALA A 508 -16.66 45.44 -4.37
CA ALA A 508 -16.41 44.35 -3.41
C ALA A 508 -15.16 44.62 -2.53
N SER A 509 -15.00 45.85 -2.04
CA SER A 509 -13.83 46.27 -1.26
C SER A 509 -13.93 45.81 0.20
N GLN A 510 -13.36 44.63 0.50
CA GLN A 510 -12.64 44.29 1.76
C GLN A 510 -12.16 42.82 1.85
N ALA A 511 -12.27 42.02 0.78
CA ALA A 511 -11.78 40.63 0.77
C ALA A 511 -10.81 40.30 -0.40
N ALA A 512 -10.20 41.31 -1.03
CA ALA A 512 -9.44 41.14 -2.28
C ALA A 512 -8.05 41.84 -2.31
N ASP A 513 -7.42 42.08 -1.16
CA ASP A 513 -6.08 42.69 -1.10
C ASP A 513 -4.90 41.70 -1.25
N ALA A 514 -5.15 40.48 -1.75
CA ALA A 514 -4.11 39.47 -1.93
C ALA A 514 -3.81 39.08 -3.40
N VAL A 515 -4.49 39.66 -4.39
CA VAL A 515 -4.30 39.31 -5.82
C VAL A 515 -4.18 40.54 -6.73
N SER A 516 -3.88 41.72 -6.17
CA SER A 516 -3.67 42.96 -6.94
C SER A 516 -2.35 43.67 -6.61
N SER A 517 -1.31 42.94 -6.19
CA SER A 517 0.00 43.55 -5.89
C SER A 517 1.14 43.07 -6.80
N ALA A 518 0.84 42.51 -7.97
CA ALA A 518 1.86 42.04 -8.92
C ALA A 518 1.95 42.85 -10.23
N THR A 519 1.23 43.96 -10.38
CA THR A 519 1.27 44.72 -11.65
C THR A 519 1.23 46.25 -11.53
N VAL A 520 1.43 46.83 -10.33
CA VAL A 520 1.35 48.31 -10.15
C VAL A 520 2.62 48.96 -9.57
N GLN A 521 3.66 48.23 -9.19
CA GLN A 521 4.92 48.84 -8.71
C GLN A 521 6.00 49.00 -9.79
N ALA A 522 5.61 49.47 -10.97
CA ALA A 522 6.56 50.00 -11.98
C ALA A 522 6.32 51.49 -12.30
N GLY A 523 5.46 52.17 -11.53
CA GLY A 523 5.04 53.56 -11.82
C GLY A 523 5.68 54.68 -11.01
N ASP A 524 6.42 54.38 -9.93
CA ASP A 524 6.85 55.42 -8.97
C ASP A 524 8.32 55.28 -8.51
N ALA A 525 9.22 54.97 -9.45
CA ALA A 525 10.66 54.88 -9.20
C ALA A 525 11.49 55.88 -10.03
N ALA A 526 10.90 56.99 -10.48
CA ALA A 526 11.63 58.11 -11.06
C ALA A 526 11.99 59.13 -9.96
N GLY A 527 12.75 58.71 -8.94
CA GLY A 527 13.06 59.62 -7.84
C GLY A 527 13.80 59.06 -6.63
N GLN A 528 14.67 58.05 -6.77
CA GLN A 528 15.71 57.72 -5.78
C GLN A 528 16.71 56.71 -6.34
N ALA A 529 17.62 57.20 -7.18
CA ALA A 529 18.81 56.48 -7.59
C ALA A 529 19.90 56.64 -6.50
N ALA A 530 19.90 55.77 -5.48
CA ALA A 530 21.08 55.47 -4.65
C ALA A 530 20.87 54.20 -3.80
N SER A 531 21.63 53.14 -4.12
CA SER A 531 21.98 51.99 -3.25
C SER A 531 20.87 51.06 -2.71
N ALA A 532 20.23 50.27 -3.57
CA ALA A 532 19.66 48.99 -3.17
C ALA A 532 20.44 47.86 -3.89
N VAL A 533 21.56 47.44 -3.30
CA VAL A 533 22.30 46.26 -3.79
C VAL A 533 21.56 45.03 -3.31
N GLY A 534 20.99 44.26 -4.24
CA GLY A 534 20.37 42.97 -3.92
C GLY A 534 21.35 42.04 -3.19
N GLN A 535 20.83 41.17 -2.32
CA GLN A 535 21.64 40.33 -1.44
C GLN A 535 21.50 38.85 -1.79
N VAL A 536 22.62 38.13 -1.87
CA VAL A 536 22.63 36.67 -1.98
C VAL A 536 22.42 36.05 -0.61
N LEU A 537 21.41 35.20 -0.48
CA LEU A 537 21.08 34.47 0.75
C LEU A 537 21.63 33.06 0.73
N LEU A 538 21.53 32.37 -0.41
CA LEU A 538 22.08 31.05 -0.62
C LEU A 538 22.51 30.89 -2.08
N ASN A 539 23.74 30.42 -2.29
CA ASN A 539 24.23 30.03 -3.61
C ASN A 539 25.06 28.76 -3.46
N PHE A 540 24.45 27.61 -3.75
CA PHE A 540 25.07 26.31 -3.54
C PHE A 540 25.04 25.47 -4.82
N ASN A 541 26.22 25.07 -5.30
CA ASN A 541 26.36 24.22 -6.47
C ASN A 541 26.61 22.76 -6.04
N PHE A 542 25.72 21.86 -6.45
CA PHE A 542 25.82 20.45 -6.16
C PHE A 542 26.58 19.73 -7.28
N LEU A 543 27.91 19.68 -7.17
CA LEU A 543 28.80 18.91 -8.06
C LEU A 543 28.60 19.21 -9.56
N GLY A 544 28.15 20.40 -9.94
CA GLY A 544 27.86 20.78 -11.33
C GLY A 544 26.57 20.19 -11.90
N LEU A 545 25.78 19.46 -11.11
CA LEU A 545 24.50 18.87 -11.54
C LEU A 545 23.35 19.89 -11.50
N PHE A 546 23.33 20.76 -10.50
CA PHE A 546 22.40 21.88 -10.38
C PHE A 546 22.92 22.90 -9.36
N GLN A 547 22.49 24.15 -9.48
CA GLN A 547 22.84 25.25 -8.60
C GLN A 547 21.58 25.85 -7.96
N VAL A 548 21.56 25.88 -6.63
CA VAL A 548 20.47 26.46 -5.84
C VAL A 548 20.81 27.93 -5.56
N ILE A 549 19.97 28.83 -6.04
CA ILE A 549 20.16 30.28 -5.92
C ILE A 549 18.96 30.87 -5.17
N PHE A 550 19.22 31.55 -4.06
CA PHE A 550 18.23 32.27 -3.28
C PHE A 550 18.74 33.69 -3.04
N VAL A 551 18.01 34.67 -3.53
CA VAL A 551 18.41 36.08 -3.54
C VAL A 551 17.29 36.98 -3.07
N SER A 552 17.65 38.16 -2.58
CA SER A 552 16.72 39.25 -2.36
C SER A 552 17.01 40.41 -3.31
N GLY A 553 15.97 40.95 -3.93
CA GLY A 553 16.06 42.13 -4.79
C GLY A 553 16.37 43.43 -4.04
N LYS A 554 16.33 43.43 -2.70
CA LYS A 554 16.65 44.55 -1.82
C LYS A 554 17.59 44.10 -0.69
N ALA A 555 18.11 45.06 0.07
CA ALA A 555 18.81 44.75 1.31
C ALA A 555 17.86 44.03 2.29
N LEU A 556 18.31 42.95 2.93
CA LEU A 556 17.46 42.05 3.73
C LEU A 556 16.63 42.78 4.80
N ALA A 557 17.15 43.87 5.36
CA ALA A 557 16.43 44.70 6.35
C ALA A 557 15.19 45.41 5.80
N GLN A 558 15.06 45.54 4.48
CA GLN A 558 13.96 46.21 3.76
C GLN A 558 13.18 45.23 2.87
N SER A 559 13.59 43.96 2.84
CA SER A 559 13.00 42.96 1.96
C SER A 559 11.72 42.39 2.54
N THR A 560 10.72 42.25 1.67
CA THR A 560 9.47 41.53 1.95
C THR A 560 9.48 40.17 1.24
N PHE A 561 8.48 39.32 1.52
CA PHE A 561 8.34 38.02 0.84
C PHE A 561 8.26 38.12 -0.69
N SER A 562 7.77 39.23 -1.25
CA SER A 562 7.74 39.46 -2.69
C SER A 562 9.10 39.85 -3.28
N ASP A 563 10.06 40.27 -2.46
CA ASP A 563 11.41 40.63 -2.89
C ASP A 563 12.39 39.43 -2.83
N LEU A 564 11.93 38.27 -2.35
CA LEU A 564 12.72 37.04 -2.22
C LEU A 564 12.45 36.14 -3.43
N ALA A 565 13.51 35.77 -4.14
CA ALA A 565 13.42 34.93 -5.32
C ALA A 565 14.31 33.69 -5.20
N PHE A 566 13.76 32.56 -5.60
CA PHE A 566 14.42 31.26 -5.60
C PHE A 566 14.50 30.70 -7.02
N LYS A 567 15.69 30.24 -7.40
CA LYS A 567 15.98 29.60 -8.67
C LYS A 567 16.77 28.30 -8.46
N LEU A 568 16.38 27.27 -9.20
CA LEU A 568 17.12 26.02 -9.29
C LEU A 568 17.74 25.92 -10.69
N ASP A 569 18.96 26.40 -10.83
CA ASP A 569 19.62 26.38 -12.13
C ASP A 569 20.09 24.95 -12.48
N VAL A 570 19.51 24.37 -13.54
CA VAL A 570 19.78 23.01 -13.99
C VAL A 570 20.37 23.08 -15.41
N PRO A 571 21.63 22.69 -15.64
CA PRO A 571 22.27 22.77 -16.96
C PRO A 571 21.50 22.07 -18.08
N LEU A 572 20.84 20.94 -17.78
CA LEU A 572 20.00 20.22 -18.73
C LEU A 572 18.77 21.04 -19.16
N MET A 573 18.18 21.81 -18.23
CA MET A 573 17.03 22.67 -18.53
C MET A 573 17.46 23.86 -19.40
N ASN A 574 18.61 24.46 -19.11
CA ASN A 574 19.14 25.56 -19.92
C ASN A 574 19.42 25.11 -21.36
N TRP A 575 20.04 23.93 -21.53
CA TRP A 575 20.21 23.33 -22.84
C TRP A 575 18.88 23.14 -23.58
N PHE A 576 17.85 22.67 -22.87
CA PHE A 576 16.52 22.46 -23.45
C PHE A 576 15.89 23.79 -23.88
N VAL A 577 15.97 24.84 -23.05
CA VAL A 577 15.49 26.18 -23.39
C VAL A 577 16.21 26.71 -24.64
N ASP A 578 17.53 26.65 -24.67
CA ASP A 578 18.34 27.19 -25.76
C ASP A 578 18.16 26.45 -27.09
N LYS A 579 18.07 25.11 -27.04
CA LYS A 579 18.06 24.27 -28.25
C LYS A 579 16.66 23.92 -28.74
N VAL A 580 15.66 23.89 -27.85
CA VAL A 580 14.31 23.43 -28.18
C VAL A 580 13.30 24.57 -28.15
N ILE A 581 13.41 25.52 -27.22
CA ILE A 581 12.41 26.59 -27.04
C ILE A 581 12.80 27.87 -27.80
N LEU A 582 14.06 28.27 -27.75
CA LEU A 582 14.57 29.48 -28.38
C LEU A 582 15.18 29.36 -29.80
N PRO A 583 15.19 28.21 -30.53
CA PRO A 583 16.00 28.07 -31.74
C PRO A 583 15.52 28.92 -32.94
N SER A 584 14.25 29.35 -32.96
CA SER A 584 13.74 30.27 -33.98
C SER A 584 12.51 31.03 -33.48
N GLN A 585 12.22 32.19 -34.07
CA GLN A 585 11.07 33.03 -33.72
C GLN A 585 9.73 32.28 -33.88
N ASN A 586 9.60 31.43 -34.91
CA ASN A 586 8.38 30.63 -35.12
C ASN A 586 8.16 29.60 -34.00
N VAL A 587 9.23 28.97 -33.52
CA VAL A 587 9.18 28.02 -32.39
C VAL A 587 8.84 28.74 -31.09
N GLN A 588 9.39 29.96 -30.89
CA GLN A 588 9.06 30.77 -29.72
C GLN A 588 7.57 31.14 -29.69
N ILE A 589 7.02 31.63 -30.80
CA ILE A 589 5.58 31.98 -30.90
C ILE A 589 4.69 30.75 -30.68
N PHE A 590 5.07 29.60 -31.22
CA PHE A 590 4.35 28.35 -30.99
C PHE A 590 4.38 27.91 -29.51
N MET A 591 5.57 27.90 -28.89
CA MET A 591 5.73 27.45 -27.50
C MET A 591 5.05 28.39 -26.50
N GLN A 592 5.19 29.70 -26.66
CA GLN A 592 4.54 30.67 -25.78
C GLN A 592 3.01 30.64 -25.95
N GLY A 593 2.50 30.48 -27.18
CA GLY A 593 1.07 30.31 -27.41
C GLY A 593 0.51 29.05 -26.76
N PHE A 594 1.26 27.94 -26.81
CA PHE A 594 0.91 26.72 -26.11
C PHE A 594 0.85 26.92 -24.59
N ILE A 595 1.84 27.60 -24.00
CA ILE A 595 1.87 27.90 -22.55
C ILE A 595 0.64 28.74 -22.16
N VAL A 596 0.36 29.82 -22.88
CA VAL A 596 -0.79 30.71 -22.60
C VAL A 596 -2.11 29.94 -22.65
N ILE A 597 -2.31 29.10 -23.67
CA ILE A 597 -3.50 28.25 -23.78
C ILE A 597 -3.56 27.26 -22.61
N ALA A 598 -2.44 26.64 -22.25
CA ALA A 598 -2.37 25.71 -21.14
C ALA A 598 -2.74 26.39 -19.81
N GLU A 599 -2.25 27.60 -19.55
CA GLU A 599 -2.55 28.37 -18.32
C GLU A 599 -4.05 28.68 -18.22
N ILE A 600 -4.68 29.13 -19.29
CA ILE A 600 -6.13 29.38 -19.33
C ILE A 600 -6.91 28.08 -19.11
N LEU A 601 -6.55 27.00 -19.80
CA LEU A 601 -7.24 25.71 -19.68
C LEU A 601 -7.11 25.12 -18.29
N ILE A 602 -5.90 25.16 -17.70
CA ILE A 602 -5.64 24.75 -16.31
C ILE A 602 -6.50 25.61 -15.36
N GLY A 603 -6.53 26.92 -15.57
CA GLY A 603 -7.32 27.85 -14.76
C GLY A 603 -8.81 27.52 -14.74
N LEU A 604 -9.42 27.42 -15.93
CA LEU A 604 -10.84 27.09 -16.08
C LEU A 604 -11.17 25.69 -15.54
N SER A 605 -10.29 24.72 -15.80
CA SER A 605 -10.42 23.34 -15.32
C SER A 605 -10.43 23.26 -13.79
N LEU A 606 -9.52 23.99 -13.12
CA LEU A 606 -9.46 24.04 -11.66
C LEU A 606 -10.69 24.76 -11.09
N ILE A 607 -11.11 25.89 -11.66
CA ILE A 607 -12.32 26.61 -11.21
C ILE A 607 -13.56 25.69 -11.30
N GLY A 608 -13.80 25.10 -12.47
CA GLY A 608 -14.92 24.19 -12.73
C GLY A 608 -14.80 22.82 -12.05
N GLY A 609 -13.62 22.49 -11.50
CA GLY A 609 -13.33 21.20 -10.88
C GLY A 609 -13.41 20.03 -11.86
N LEU A 610 -12.98 20.21 -13.11
CA LEU A 610 -12.95 19.18 -14.16
C LEU A 610 -11.51 18.76 -14.42
N PHE A 611 -11.15 17.47 -14.32
CA PHE A 611 -9.78 16.96 -14.44
C PHE A 611 -8.80 17.58 -13.45
N THR A 612 -9.26 17.85 -12.23
CA THR A 612 -8.51 18.62 -11.22
C THR A 612 -7.13 18.04 -10.91
N THR A 613 -7.03 16.71 -10.84
CA THR A 613 -5.74 16.02 -10.61
C THR A 613 -4.75 16.25 -11.74
N LEU A 614 -5.21 16.22 -13.01
CA LEU A 614 -4.35 16.47 -14.17
C LEU A 614 -3.91 17.94 -14.20
N SER A 615 -4.84 18.87 -14.02
CA SER A 615 -4.56 20.31 -14.07
C SER A 615 -3.67 20.77 -12.93
N SER A 616 -3.84 20.20 -11.72
CA SER A 616 -2.91 20.44 -10.61
C SER A 616 -1.52 19.86 -10.90
N GLY A 617 -1.44 18.70 -11.54
CA GLY A 617 -0.16 18.11 -11.98
C GLY A 617 0.55 18.97 -13.02
N PHE A 618 -0.15 19.45 -14.04
CA PHE A 618 0.41 20.38 -15.03
C PHE A 618 0.82 21.71 -14.39
N SER A 619 0.03 22.23 -13.46
CA SER A 619 0.38 23.40 -12.65
C SER A 619 1.72 23.21 -11.92
N LEU A 620 1.98 22.03 -11.33
CA LEU A 620 3.27 21.73 -10.71
C LEU A 620 4.41 21.69 -11.73
N ILE A 621 4.19 21.09 -12.89
CA ILE A 621 5.21 21.03 -13.96
C ILE A 621 5.60 22.44 -14.42
N LEU A 622 4.62 23.32 -14.68
CA LEU A 622 4.88 24.70 -15.08
C LEU A 622 5.63 25.48 -13.98
N GLN A 623 5.25 25.29 -12.71
CA GLN A 623 5.95 25.95 -11.61
C GLN A 623 7.37 25.45 -11.42
N VAL A 624 7.62 24.14 -11.54
CA VAL A 624 8.99 23.59 -11.56
C VAL A 624 9.79 24.14 -12.73
N MET A 625 9.16 24.28 -13.90
CA MET A 625 9.80 24.90 -15.06
C MET A 625 10.20 26.35 -14.76
N PHE A 626 9.32 27.16 -14.16
CA PHE A 626 9.66 28.54 -13.77
C PHE A 626 10.76 28.59 -12.71
N VAL A 627 10.71 27.74 -11.68
CA VAL A 627 11.79 27.60 -10.69
C VAL A 627 13.13 27.31 -11.36
N CYS A 628 13.13 26.47 -12.40
CA CYS A 628 14.35 26.07 -13.09
C CYS A 628 14.85 27.06 -14.15
N THR A 629 14.02 28.02 -14.58
CA THR A 629 14.34 28.94 -15.68
C THR A 629 14.46 30.37 -15.18
N THR A 630 13.33 31.05 -14.95
CA THR A 630 13.29 32.44 -14.46
C THR A 630 13.42 32.58 -12.96
N GLY A 631 13.36 31.47 -12.22
CA GLY A 631 13.10 31.47 -10.79
C GLY A 631 11.65 31.84 -10.46
N LEU A 632 11.28 31.65 -9.19
CA LEU A 632 10.00 32.08 -8.65
C LEU A 632 10.22 32.96 -7.43
N TYR A 633 9.40 34.01 -7.33
CA TYR A 633 9.28 34.79 -6.12
C TYR A 633 8.54 33.99 -5.03
N LEU A 634 8.93 34.20 -3.78
CA LEU A 634 8.42 33.41 -2.65
C LEU A 634 6.92 33.64 -2.40
N ASN A 635 6.35 34.74 -2.86
CA ASN A 635 4.90 34.97 -2.87
C ASN A 635 4.15 33.99 -3.81
N THR A 636 4.76 33.61 -4.94
CA THR A 636 4.19 32.69 -5.93
C THR A 636 4.40 31.21 -5.55
N PHE A 637 5.31 30.91 -4.62
CA PHE A 637 5.53 29.54 -4.11
C PHE A 637 4.27 28.91 -3.52
N TRP A 638 3.32 29.72 -3.05
CA TRP A 638 2.02 29.23 -2.57
C TRP A 638 1.24 28.46 -3.64
N MET A 639 1.44 28.77 -4.92
CA MET A 639 0.83 28.00 -6.01
C MET A 639 1.35 26.55 -6.05
N ILE A 640 2.56 26.27 -5.55
CA ILE A 640 3.14 24.91 -5.52
C ILE A 640 2.38 24.12 -4.47
N PHE A 641 2.29 24.67 -3.26
CA PHE A 641 1.58 24.04 -2.15
C PHE A 641 0.09 23.87 -2.45
N ALA A 642 -0.54 24.87 -3.10
CA ALA A 642 -1.92 24.78 -3.56
C ALA A 642 -2.10 23.65 -4.58
N ALA A 643 -1.21 23.54 -5.57
CA ALA A 643 -1.27 22.50 -6.57
C ALA A 643 -1.05 21.10 -5.96
N VAL A 644 -0.13 20.96 -4.99
CA VAL A 644 0.05 19.71 -4.23
C VAL A 644 -1.22 19.34 -3.46
N ALA A 645 -1.81 20.29 -2.72
CA ALA A 645 -2.98 20.04 -1.88
C ALA A 645 -4.23 19.67 -2.72
N VAL A 646 -4.39 20.27 -3.89
CA VAL A 646 -5.56 20.07 -4.76
C VAL A 646 -5.40 18.84 -5.68
N LEU A 647 -4.18 18.29 -5.79
CA LEU A 647 -3.84 17.14 -6.64
C LEU A 647 -4.74 15.92 -6.38
N ILE A 648 -5.12 15.67 -5.13
CA ILE A 648 -5.90 14.49 -4.72
C ILE A 648 -7.27 14.92 -4.20
N GLY A 649 -8.29 14.86 -5.07
CA GLY A 649 -9.69 14.88 -4.64
C GLY A 649 -10.35 16.27 -4.56
N GLY A 650 -9.64 17.35 -4.93
CA GLY A 650 -10.21 18.69 -4.96
C GLY A 650 -11.37 18.86 -5.95
N GLY A 651 -11.41 18.08 -7.04
CA GLY A 651 -12.40 18.27 -8.10
C GLY A 651 -13.80 17.75 -7.81
N ARG A 652 -13.93 16.72 -6.97
CA ARG A 652 -15.24 16.10 -6.69
C ARG A 652 -16.09 16.96 -5.76
N THR A 653 -15.47 17.84 -4.99
CA THR A 653 -16.19 18.74 -4.12
C THR A 653 -16.68 19.94 -4.90
N LEU A 654 -18.00 20.07 -5.09
CA LEU A 654 -18.60 21.19 -5.84
C LEU A 654 -17.89 21.43 -7.18
N GLY A 655 -17.71 20.37 -7.97
CA GLY A 655 -16.99 20.41 -9.25
C GLY A 655 -17.40 19.27 -10.18
N LEU A 656 -17.07 19.43 -11.47
CA LEU A 656 -17.52 18.54 -12.54
C LEU A 656 -16.94 17.11 -12.44
N ASP A 657 -15.81 16.92 -11.77
CA ASP A 657 -15.22 15.60 -11.51
C ASP A 657 -16.15 14.69 -10.70
N TYR A 658 -17.12 15.25 -9.97
CA TYR A 658 -18.18 14.46 -9.33
C TYR A 658 -18.94 13.59 -10.34
N TYR A 659 -19.19 14.11 -11.54
CA TYR A 659 -19.92 13.42 -12.62
C TYR A 659 -18.96 12.75 -13.63
N ALA A 660 -17.92 13.46 -14.05
CA ALA A 660 -17.02 13.03 -15.11
C ALA A 660 -16.15 11.82 -14.69
N MET A 661 -15.58 11.84 -13.48
CA MET A 661 -14.63 10.81 -13.05
C MET A 661 -15.27 9.43 -12.86
N PRO A 662 -16.45 9.28 -12.22
CA PRO A 662 -17.13 7.98 -12.14
C PRO A 662 -17.50 7.43 -13.52
N TYR A 663 -17.95 8.29 -14.43
CA TYR A 663 -18.27 7.92 -15.80
C TYR A 663 -17.02 7.41 -16.54
N LEU A 664 -15.92 8.15 -16.53
CA LEU A 664 -14.67 7.76 -17.16
C LEU A 664 -14.11 6.46 -16.57
N LYS A 665 -14.15 6.32 -15.25
CA LYS A 665 -13.71 5.09 -14.57
C LYS A 665 -14.53 3.87 -14.99
N LYS A 666 -15.85 4.00 -15.16
CA LYS A 666 -16.71 2.91 -15.63
C LYS A 666 -16.33 2.42 -17.03
N HIS A 667 -15.86 3.32 -17.90
CA HIS A 667 -15.39 2.95 -19.24
C HIS A 667 -13.95 2.42 -19.21
N TRP A 668 -13.07 3.08 -18.45
CA TRP A 668 -11.67 2.72 -18.34
C TRP A 668 -11.45 1.30 -17.79
N LYS A 669 -12.24 0.87 -16.80
CA LYS A 669 -12.18 -0.50 -16.26
C LYS A 669 -12.52 -1.58 -17.29
N ASN A 670 -13.23 -1.23 -18.37
CA ASN A 670 -13.61 -2.15 -19.44
C ASN A 670 -12.55 -2.21 -20.55
N VAL A 671 -11.58 -1.30 -20.57
CA VAL A 671 -10.50 -1.28 -21.56
C VAL A 671 -9.58 -2.48 -21.32
N GLY A 672 -9.36 -3.30 -22.36
CA GLY A 672 -8.68 -4.59 -22.25
C GLY A 672 -7.27 -4.51 -21.65
N PHE A 673 -6.45 -3.52 -22.03
CA PHE A 673 -5.12 -3.34 -21.46
C PHE A 673 -5.18 -2.84 -20.00
N ALA A 674 -6.06 -1.88 -19.70
CA ALA A 674 -6.21 -1.34 -18.34
C ALA A 674 -6.64 -2.45 -17.38
N ARG A 675 -7.61 -3.26 -17.78
CA ARG A 675 -8.10 -4.43 -17.03
C ARG A 675 -7.00 -5.45 -16.76
N LYS A 676 -6.15 -5.71 -17.76
CA LYS A 676 -5.06 -6.70 -17.71
C LYS A 676 -3.86 -6.27 -16.87
N TYR A 677 -3.51 -4.98 -16.93
CA TYR A 677 -2.36 -4.41 -16.22
C TYR A 677 -2.74 -3.77 -14.88
N TYR A 678 -4.00 -3.84 -14.48
CA TYR A 678 -4.48 -3.24 -13.23
C TYR A 678 -4.16 -1.75 -13.16
N ILE A 679 -4.46 -1.02 -14.23
CA ILE A 679 -4.26 0.43 -14.29
C ILE A 679 -5.58 1.12 -13.97
N TYR A 680 -6.36 0.63 -13.01
CA TYR A 680 -7.67 1.21 -12.66
C TYR A 680 -7.86 1.19 -11.16
N HIS A 681 -8.04 2.36 -10.57
CA HIS A 681 -8.22 2.49 -9.13
C HIS A 681 -9.70 2.33 -8.75
N ASP A 682 -10.00 1.60 -7.67
CA ASP A 682 -11.36 1.42 -7.13
C ASP A 682 -11.82 2.51 -6.15
#